data_AF-A0A2I0B3D6-F1
#
_entry.id   AF-A0A2I0B3D6-F1
#
_cell.length_a   1.000
_cell.length_b   1.000
_cell.length_c   1.000
_cell.angle_alpha   90.00
_cell.angle_beta   90.00
_cell.angle_gamma   90.00
#
_symmetry.space_group_name_H-M   'P 1'
#
loop_
_entity.id
_entity.type
_entity.pdbx_description
1 polymer ?
#
loop_
_entity_poly.entity_id
_entity_poly.type
_entity_poly.pdbx_seq_one_letter_code
_entity_poly.pdbx_strand_id
1 'polypeptide(L)'
;MRRASACLGQPSSAAVIANSRIAWFGRLGRIDAARKVFDEMPERTIVSWNSLIAAYFLNRQPKLACSLFERMPQRNTASYNAMISGYVKLGRLADAQAVFESTPDPNVVSWTSMLRGYVWAGAIDDAEALFRRMPEKNVISCTVMLAGLMQDGRIDDARQMFDEMPEKDVVARTSMITGYCQVGRTAEAREMFDEMPRRNVVSWTAMISGYTQNLQLDLARKLFEVMPEKNEVTWTAMLTGYTQAGRVEEAENLFKMMADKPVIACNAMIIGFGQKGMVTQAREVFDQMLGKDDGTWSSMVKVYEQNTFQLEALDIFRSMQMAKIFPTHPSIISILTVCAGLAIIDYGKQVHAVIIKLDIDSDVYVVSALITAYVKCGNLAKAKKVFDMFDGKDVGMWNSMITGYAQHGLGEEALKVYLDMKLMHMAPDEITYIGVLSACSYSGMVKEGKEIFKTMTTNSVVTPRAEHYACMVDMLGRAGNVDEAMDLIRNMPVEADAVVWGALLGACRIHKRLEIAEIAAKRLLQLEPWNSGPYVLLSNVYASSRRWEDVEKLRKSMSSRNVSKAPGCSWTEVDKFVHMFTGGDVLAHPEHEIIIGMLERLDGLLKEMGYCPDGSYVLHDVDEEQKAHDLRYHSERQAVAFGILKVPEGMPIRIMKNLRVCGDCHSAIKLIAKITGREIILRDANRFHHFKDGSCSCRDYW
;
A
#
# COMPACT_ATOMS: atom_id res chain seq x y z
N MET A 1 80.58 19.73 -30.62
CA MET A 1 80.39 18.38 -30.05
C MET A 1 79.61 18.50 -28.74
N ARG A 2 78.42 17.85 -28.68
CA ARG A 2 77.65 17.32 -27.51
C ARG A 2 77.45 18.27 -26.28
N ARG A 3 76.24 18.53 -25.76
CA ARG A 3 75.12 17.63 -25.43
C ARG A 3 73.77 18.36 -25.42
N ALA A 4 72.72 17.61 -25.74
CA ALA A 4 71.32 17.92 -25.52
C ALA A 4 70.92 17.83 -24.04
N SER A 5 69.96 18.67 -23.61
CA SER A 5 69.08 18.38 -22.47
C SER A 5 67.65 18.78 -22.83
N ALA A 6 66.77 17.79 -22.89
CA ALA A 6 65.35 17.92 -23.11
C ALA A 6 64.65 18.54 -21.89
N CYS A 7 63.87 19.61 -22.08
CA CYS A 7 62.90 20.09 -21.10
C CYS A 7 61.52 19.50 -21.44
N LEU A 8 61.11 18.50 -20.67
CA LEU A 8 59.74 17.99 -20.64
C LEU A 8 58.85 18.96 -19.84
N GLY A 9 57.88 19.55 -20.54
CA GLY A 9 56.50 19.86 -20.12
C GLY A 9 56.20 20.46 -18.74
N GLN A 10 55.96 21.77 -18.69
CA GLN A 10 54.90 22.35 -17.85
C GLN A 10 53.83 22.98 -18.77
N PRO A 11 52.52 22.70 -18.58
CA PRO A 11 51.46 23.30 -19.39
C PRO A 11 51.39 24.82 -19.14
N SER A 12 51.23 25.61 -20.20
CA SER A 12 51.05 27.05 -20.09
C SER A 12 49.79 27.38 -19.25
N SER A 13 49.83 28.45 -18.47
CA SER A 13 48.70 28.94 -17.64
C SER A 13 47.38 29.03 -18.43
N ALA A 14 47.46 29.38 -19.72
CA ALA A 14 46.33 29.45 -20.63
C ALA A 14 45.65 28.09 -20.87
N ALA A 15 46.40 26.99 -20.98
CA ALA A 15 45.86 25.65 -21.21
C ALA A 15 45.10 25.11 -19.98
N VAL A 16 45.57 25.43 -18.77
CA VAL A 16 44.90 25.04 -17.51
C VAL A 16 43.56 25.78 -17.37
N ILE A 17 43.53 27.08 -17.66
CA ILE A 17 42.31 27.89 -17.63
C ILE A 17 41.28 27.39 -18.66
N ALA A 18 41.74 27.07 -19.87
CA ALA A 18 40.87 26.51 -20.92
C ALA A 18 40.25 25.17 -20.52
N ASN A 19 41.03 24.26 -19.92
CA ASN A 19 40.52 22.95 -19.44
C ASN A 19 39.44 23.11 -18.37
N SER A 20 39.65 24.02 -17.41
CA SER A 20 38.66 24.35 -16.39
C SER A 20 37.38 24.95 -16.98
N ARG A 21 37.49 25.78 -18.02
CA ARG A 21 36.33 26.34 -18.75
C ARG A 21 35.55 25.26 -19.51
N ILE A 22 36.23 24.31 -20.16
CA ILE A 22 35.59 23.17 -20.83
C ILE A 22 34.79 22.35 -19.81
N ALA A 23 35.39 22.02 -18.66
CA ALA A 23 34.70 21.26 -17.61
C ALA A 23 33.50 22.04 -17.03
N TRP A 24 33.64 23.36 -16.85
CA TRP A 24 32.57 24.22 -16.36
C TRP A 24 31.39 24.30 -17.33
N PHE A 25 31.64 24.55 -18.62
CA PHE A 25 30.60 24.54 -19.64
C PHE A 25 29.93 23.18 -19.78
N GLY A 26 30.70 22.09 -19.64
CA GLY A 26 30.16 20.73 -19.60
C GLY A 26 29.15 20.53 -18.46
N ARG A 27 29.44 21.02 -17.25
CA ARG A 27 28.52 20.93 -16.09
C ARG A 27 27.25 21.75 -16.27
N LEU A 28 27.30 22.85 -17.02
CA LEU A 28 26.14 23.69 -17.34
C LEU A 28 25.33 23.20 -18.55
N GLY A 29 25.72 22.07 -19.15
CA GLY A 29 25.08 21.51 -20.33
C GLY A 29 25.30 22.30 -21.64
N ARG A 30 26.22 23.28 -21.63
CA ARG A 30 26.55 24.10 -22.80
C ARG A 30 27.69 23.47 -23.60
N ILE A 31 27.40 22.32 -24.21
CA ILE A 31 28.41 21.52 -24.94
C ILE A 31 29.01 22.28 -26.12
N ASP A 32 28.22 23.06 -26.87
CA ASP A 32 28.74 23.83 -28.00
C ASP A 32 29.74 24.90 -27.56
N ALA A 33 29.51 25.51 -26.40
CA ALA A 33 30.45 26.46 -25.80
C ALA A 33 31.73 25.76 -25.31
N ALA A 34 31.61 24.58 -24.70
CA ALA A 34 32.76 23.75 -24.32
C ALA A 34 33.59 23.35 -25.56
N ARG A 35 32.92 22.98 -26.64
CA ARG A 35 33.55 22.62 -27.92
C ARG A 35 34.25 23.80 -28.56
N LYS A 36 33.63 24.98 -28.57
CA LYS A 36 34.22 26.22 -29.09
C LYS A 36 35.50 26.59 -28.35
N VAL A 37 35.48 26.53 -27.01
CA VAL A 37 36.68 26.78 -26.19
C VAL A 37 37.80 25.79 -26.54
N PHE A 38 37.47 24.53 -26.77
CA PHE A 38 38.45 23.49 -27.16
C PHE A 38 39.02 23.70 -28.57
N ASP A 39 38.18 24.13 -29.53
CA ASP A 39 38.61 24.37 -30.90
C ASP A 39 39.50 25.63 -31.00
N GLU A 40 39.26 26.65 -30.18
CA GLU A 40 40.05 27.90 -30.08
C GLU A 40 41.41 27.72 -29.35
N MET A 41 41.70 26.54 -28.78
CA MET A 41 42.99 26.29 -28.11
C MET A 41 44.14 26.21 -29.12
N PRO A 42 45.21 27.02 -28.97
CA PRO A 42 46.38 26.96 -29.86
C PRO A 42 47.17 25.67 -29.69
N GLU A 43 47.20 25.10 -28.48
CA GLU A 43 47.79 23.78 -28.19
C GLU A 43 46.80 22.89 -27.44
N ARG A 44 46.44 21.75 -28.03
CA ARG A 44 45.52 20.77 -27.43
C ARG A 44 46.30 19.66 -26.75
N THR A 45 46.33 19.68 -25.42
CA THR A 45 46.96 18.66 -24.59
C THR A 45 46.02 17.46 -24.37
N ILE A 46 46.55 16.28 -24.03
CA ILE A 46 45.74 15.09 -23.69
C ILE A 46 44.68 15.41 -22.62
N VAL A 47 44.99 16.29 -21.67
CA VAL A 47 44.05 16.74 -20.62
C VAL A 47 42.85 17.50 -21.20
N SER A 48 43.07 18.37 -22.20
CA SER A 48 42.00 19.10 -22.89
C SER A 48 41.06 18.17 -23.65
N TRP A 49 41.60 17.14 -24.31
CA TRP A 49 40.82 16.11 -24.98
C TRP A 49 39.98 15.31 -23.98
N ASN A 50 40.59 14.85 -22.88
CA ASN A 50 39.89 14.09 -21.83
C ASN A 50 38.79 14.91 -21.14
N SER A 51 39.01 16.20 -20.93
CA SER A 51 38.00 17.11 -20.36
C SER A 51 36.78 17.28 -21.27
N LEU A 52 36.98 17.38 -22.58
CA LEU A 52 35.88 17.45 -23.53
C LEU A 52 35.14 16.11 -23.68
N ILE A 53 35.86 14.98 -23.67
CA ILE A 53 35.27 13.62 -23.62
C ILE A 53 34.36 13.50 -22.38
N ALA A 54 34.84 13.89 -21.20
CA ALA A 54 34.06 13.84 -19.97
C ALA A 54 32.81 14.74 -20.04
N ALA A 55 32.91 15.92 -20.68
CA ALA A 55 31.77 16.82 -20.89
C ALA A 55 30.70 16.17 -21.78
N TYR A 56 31.09 15.51 -22.88
CA TYR A 56 30.17 14.78 -23.75
C TYR A 56 29.44 13.64 -23.02
N PHE A 57 30.13 12.86 -22.19
CA PHE A 57 29.49 11.82 -21.38
C PHE A 57 28.52 12.39 -20.34
N LEU A 58 28.89 13.50 -19.68
CA LEU A 58 28.01 14.19 -18.72
C LEU A 58 26.69 14.64 -19.35
N ASN A 59 26.73 14.97 -20.65
CA ASN A 59 25.57 15.40 -21.43
C ASN A 59 24.94 14.28 -22.28
N ARG A 60 25.21 13.02 -21.92
CA ARG A 60 24.63 11.82 -22.57
C ARG A 60 24.88 11.73 -24.09
N GLN A 61 26.04 12.21 -24.56
CA GLN A 61 26.45 12.17 -25.98
C GLN A 61 27.65 11.22 -26.23
N PRO A 62 27.53 9.90 -26.01
CA PRO A 62 28.66 8.96 -26.10
C PRO A 62 29.19 8.79 -27.53
N LYS A 63 28.36 8.96 -28.57
CA LYS A 63 28.80 8.87 -29.98
C LYS A 63 29.81 9.96 -30.32
N LEU A 64 29.55 11.19 -29.85
CA LEU A 64 30.45 12.32 -30.06
C LEU A 64 31.74 12.15 -29.26
N ALA A 65 31.65 11.63 -28.03
CA ALA A 65 32.82 11.25 -27.23
C ALA A 65 33.71 10.21 -27.94
N CYS A 66 33.13 9.15 -28.52
CA CYS A 66 33.86 8.16 -29.32
C CYS A 66 34.53 8.77 -30.54
N SER A 67 33.80 9.55 -31.33
CA SER A 67 34.37 10.20 -32.52
C SER A 67 35.54 11.13 -32.16
N LEU A 68 35.47 11.76 -30.98
CA LEU A 68 36.53 12.62 -30.49
C LEU A 68 37.73 11.80 -30.02
N PHE A 69 37.50 10.68 -29.33
CA PHE A 69 38.52 9.75 -28.87
C PHE A 69 39.30 9.10 -30.04
N GLU A 70 38.60 8.73 -31.11
CA GLU A 70 39.21 8.19 -32.33
C GLU A 70 40.15 9.20 -32.99
N ARG A 71 39.78 10.49 -32.98
CA ARG A 71 40.55 11.60 -33.54
C ARG A 71 41.72 12.07 -32.67
N MET A 72 41.88 11.53 -31.46
CA MET A 72 42.98 11.92 -30.57
C MET A 72 44.35 11.50 -31.15
N PRO A 73 45.31 12.44 -31.31
CA PRO A 73 46.63 12.14 -31.86
C PRO A 73 47.48 11.22 -30.97
N GLN A 74 47.31 11.34 -29.66
CA GLN A 74 47.96 10.50 -28.66
C GLN A 74 46.93 10.10 -27.60
N ARG A 75 46.93 8.81 -27.25
CA ARG A 75 46.05 8.23 -26.23
C ARG A 75 46.93 7.66 -25.13
N ASN A 76 46.54 7.90 -23.89
CA ASN A 76 47.16 7.28 -22.72
C ASN A 76 46.07 6.60 -21.87
N THR A 77 46.49 5.88 -20.82
CA THR A 77 45.58 5.17 -19.92
C THR A 77 44.50 6.08 -19.31
N ALA A 78 44.79 7.38 -19.11
CA ALA A 78 43.79 8.34 -18.62
C ALA A 78 42.68 8.64 -19.65
N SER A 79 43.00 8.65 -20.95
CA SER A 79 42.01 8.78 -22.03
C SER A 79 41.08 7.58 -22.11
N TYR A 80 41.62 6.35 -21.99
CA TYR A 80 40.80 5.13 -21.93
C TYR A 80 39.93 5.11 -20.66
N ASN A 81 40.47 5.51 -19.49
CA ASN A 81 39.70 5.57 -18.24
C ASN A 81 38.54 6.56 -18.30
N ALA A 82 38.70 7.69 -18.99
CA ALA A 82 37.63 8.66 -19.20
C ALA A 82 36.48 8.07 -20.03
N MET A 83 36.80 7.26 -21.05
CA MET A 83 35.82 6.53 -21.85
C MET A 83 35.10 5.45 -21.05
N ILE A 84 35.85 4.60 -20.32
CA ILE A 84 35.29 3.52 -19.48
C ILE A 84 34.35 4.12 -18.43
N SER A 85 34.81 5.11 -17.66
CA SER A 85 33.98 5.75 -16.62
C SER A 85 32.76 6.46 -17.20
N GLY A 86 32.89 7.05 -18.40
CA GLY A 86 31.79 7.67 -19.13
C GLY A 86 30.71 6.68 -19.53
N TYR A 87 31.10 5.53 -20.10
CA TYR A 87 30.18 4.47 -20.50
C TYR A 87 29.51 3.79 -19.31
N VAL A 88 30.26 3.52 -18.24
CA VAL A 88 29.73 2.95 -16.99
C VAL A 88 28.64 3.86 -16.39
N LYS A 89 28.85 5.18 -16.35
CA LYS A 89 27.84 6.14 -15.85
C LYS A 89 26.55 6.18 -16.69
N LEU A 90 26.62 5.80 -17.97
CA LEU A 90 25.47 5.71 -18.85
C LEU A 90 24.81 4.32 -18.84
N GLY A 91 25.31 3.37 -18.03
CA GLY A 91 24.81 1.99 -17.98
C GLY A 91 25.19 1.14 -19.21
N ARG A 92 26.12 1.61 -20.06
CA ARG A 92 26.53 0.94 -21.30
C ARG A 92 27.74 0.05 -21.08
N LEU A 93 27.55 -1.07 -20.40
CA LEU A 93 28.63 -1.95 -19.95
C LEU A 93 29.38 -2.65 -21.09
N ALA A 94 28.68 -3.10 -22.13
CA ALA A 94 29.31 -3.76 -23.27
C ALA A 94 30.31 -2.83 -23.98
N ASP A 95 29.96 -1.55 -24.16
CA ASP A 95 30.86 -0.57 -24.74
C ASP A 95 32.03 -0.24 -23.81
N ALA A 96 31.79 -0.16 -22.49
CA ALA A 96 32.84 0.02 -21.51
C ALA A 96 33.85 -1.15 -21.52
N GLN A 97 33.36 -2.37 -21.63
CA GLN A 97 34.18 -3.59 -21.72
C GLN A 97 35.03 -3.60 -22.99
N ALA A 98 34.45 -3.27 -24.14
CA ALA A 98 35.18 -3.19 -25.40
C ALA A 98 36.33 -2.17 -25.33
N VAL A 99 36.09 -1.01 -24.70
CA VAL A 99 37.15 -0.01 -24.48
C VAL A 99 38.21 -0.53 -23.50
N PHE A 100 37.81 -1.21 -22.43
CA PHE A 100 38.73 -1.80 -21.47
C PHE A 100 39.65 -2.84 -22.10
N GLU A 101 39.11 -3.76 -22.91
CA GLU A 101 39.88 -4.78 -23.64
C GLU A 101 40.84 -4.16 -24.67
N SER A 102 40.48 -3.01 -25.24
CA SER A 102 41.36 -2.27 -26.17
C SER A 102 42.45 -1.43 -25.49
N THR A 103 42.46 -1.37 -24.14
CA THR A 103 43.39 -0.51 -23.39
C THR A 103 44.80 -1.12 -23.33
N PRO A 104 45.84 -0.44 -23.84
CA PRO A 104 47.22 -0.88 -23.66
C PRO A 104 47.63 -0.70 -22.20
N ASP A 105 47.95 -1.81 -21.52
CA ASP A 105 48.36 -1.88 -20.10
C ASP A 105 47.38 -1.17 -19.13
N PRO A 106 46.23 -1.80 -18.80
CA PRO A 106 45.24 -1.22 -17.90
C PRO A 106 45.78 -1.10 -16.47
N ASN A 107 45.75 0.13 -15.94
CA ASN A 107 46.19 0.41 -14.57
C ASN A 107 45.06 0.18 -13.55
N VAL A 108 45.38 0.23 -12.26
CA VAL A 108 44.42 -0.01 -11.15
C VAL A 108 43.13 0.81 -11.28
N VAL A 109 43.18 2.03 -11.84
CA VAL A 109 42.01 2.88 -12.05
C VAL A 109 41.12 2.36 -13.19
N SER A 110 41.70 1.81 -14.26
CA SER A 110 40.97 1.14 -15.35
C SER A 110 40.17 -0.05 -14.81
N TRP A 111 40.85 -0.93 -14.06
CA TRP A 111 40.25 -2.12 -13.43
C TRP A 111 39.14 -1.73 -12.45
N THR A 112 39.40 -0.78 -11.55
CA THR A 112 38.40 -0.32 -10.55
C THR A 112 37.17 0.32 -11.21
N SER A 113 37.35 1.04 -12.31
CA SER A 113 36.23 1.67 -13.03
C SER A 113 35.34 0.64 -13.70
N MET A 114 35.94 -0.41 -14.27
CA MET A 114 35.19 -1.52 -14.86
C MET A 114 34.49 -2.37 -13.78
N LEU A 115 35.18 -2.61 -12.65
CA LEU A 115 34.62 -3.31 -11.49
C LEU A 115 33.38 -2.60 -10.95
N ARG A 116 33.41 -1.26 -10.80
CA ARG A 116 32.23 -0.46 -10.43
C ARG A 116 31.09 -0.61 -11.42
N GLY A 117 31.41 -0.74 -12.71
CA GLY A 117 30.44 -0.99 -13.75
C GLY A 117 29.68 -2.29 -13.52
N TYR A 118 30.40 -3.41 -13.36
CA TYR A 118 29.77 -4.70 -13.11
C TYR A 118 28.97 -4.73 -11.79
N VAL A 119 29.50 -4.11 -10.72
CA VAL A 119 28.78 -4.00 -9.43
C VAL A 119 27.47 -3.20 -9.58
N TRP A 120 27.50 -2.03 -10.24
CA TRP A 120 26.28 -1.25 -10.47
C TRP A 120 25.26 -1.94 -11.40
N ALA A 121 25.73 -2.88 -12.22
CA ALA A 121 24.87 -3.71 -13.07
C ALA A 121 24.21 -4.87 -12.32
N GLY A 122 24.67 -5.19 -11.10
CA GLY A 122 24.30 -6.42 -10.40
C GLY A 122 24.99 -7.68 -10.96
N ALA A 123 25.98 -7.56 -11.84
CA ALA A 123 26.72 -8.69 -12.42
C ALA A 123 27.92 -9.04 -11.52
N ILE A 124 27.64 -9.56 -10.32
CA ILE A 124 28.65 -9.73 -9.26
C ILE A 124 29.65 -10.86 -9.58
N ASP A 125 29.23 -11.92 -10.26
CA ASP A 125 30.13 -13.00 -10.68
C ASP A 125 31.19 -12.52 -11.69
N ASP A 126 30.78 -11.68 -12.65
CA ASP A 126 31.68 -11.06 -13.62
C ASP A 126 32.62 -10.06 -12.93
N ALA A 127 32.11 -9.30 -11.95
CA ALA A 127 32.92 -8.42 -11.11
C ALA A 127 33.98 -9.20 -10.34
N GLU A 128 33.63 -10.35 -9.76
CA GLU A 128 34.55 -11.21 -9.03
C GLU A 128 35.62 -11.81 -9.94
N ALA A 129 35.23 -12.30 -11.12
CA ALA A 129 36.16 -12.80 -12.13
C ALA A 129 37.17 -11.71 -12.57
N LEU A 130 36.68 -10.48 -12.77
CA LEU A 130 37.52 -9.32 -13.10
C LEU A 130 38.46 -8.97 -11.95
N PHE A 131 37.98 -8.98 -10.71
CA PHE A 131 38.76 -8.69 -9.51
C PHE A 131 39.88 -9.72 -9.30
N ARG A 132 39.60 -11.02 -9.52
CA ARG A 132 40.63 -12.07 -9.44
C ARG A 132 41.76 -11.86 -10.45
N ARG A 133 41.42 -11.45 -11.69
CA ARG A 133 42.36 -11.16 -12.78
C ARG A 133 43.18 -9.87 -12.56
N MET A 134 42.76 -9.00 -11.65
CA MET A 134 43.41 -7.72 -11.40
C MET A 134 44.83 -7.92 -10.81
N PRO A 135 45.89 -7.40 -11.47
CA PRO A 135 47.29 -7.63 -11.08
C PRO A 135 47.65 -7.05 -9.71
N GLU A 136 47.20 -5.81 -9.45
CA GLU A 136 47.40 -5.13 -8.18
C GLU A 136 46.04 -4.73 -7.60
N LYS A 137 45.77 -5.14 -6.36
CA LYS A 137 44.54 -4.82 -5.64
C LYS A 137 44.86 -3.77 -4.59
N ASN A 138 44.12 -2.66 -4.60
CA ASN A 138 44.20 -1.62 -3.58
C ASN A 138 42.92 -1.54 -2.75
N VAL A 139 42.94 -0.79 -1.66
CA VAL A 139 41.81 -0.61 -0.74
C VAL A 139 40.52 -0.19 -1.48
N ILE A 140 40.62 0.64 -2.52
CA ILE A 140 39.47 1.12 -3.30
C ILE A 140 38.85 -0.03 -4.12
N SER A 141 39.67 -0.85 -4.79
CA SER A 141 39.18 -2.00 -5.53
C SER A 141 38.52 -3.04 -4.62
N CYS A 142 39.10 -3.30 -3.43
CA CYS A 142 38.52 -4.21 -2.45
C CYS A 142 37.20 -3.67 -1.87
N THR A 143 37.12 -2.38 -1.51
CA THR A 143 35.88 -1.78 -0.97
C THR A 143 34.72 -1.79 -1.98
N VAL A 144 35.01 -1.58 -3.27
CA VAL A 144 34.00 -1.72 -4.34
C VAL A 144 33.47 -3.15 -4.43
N MET A 145 34.37 -4.14 -4.37
CA MET A 145 33.99 -5.55 -4.43
C MET A 145 33.22 -5.99 -3.17
N LEU A 146 33.66 -5.56 -1.98
CA LEU A 146 32.95 -5.81 -0.72
C LEU A 146 31.52 -5.27 -0.77
N ALA A 147 31.32 -4.04 -1.25
CA ALA A 147 29.99 -3.47 -1.39
C ALA A 147 29.11 -4.27 -2.36
N GLY A 148 29.69 -4.78 -3.45
CA GLY A 148 28.99 -5.65 -4.40
C GLY A 148 28.58 -7.00 -3.80
N LEU A 149 29.49 -7.69 -3.11
CA LEU A 149 29.20 -8.96 -2.42
C LEU A 149 28.14 -8.79 -1.33
N MET A 150 28.12 -7.65 -0.64
CA MET A 150 27.10 -7.33 0.37
C MET A 150 25.72 -7.13 -0.26
N GLN A 151 25.64 -6.42 -1.39
CA GLN A 151 24.37 -6.24 -2.12
C GLN A 151 23.79 -7.55 -2.63
N ASP A 152 24.66 -8.51 -2.97
CA ASP A 152 24.29 -9.86 -3.41
C ASP A 152 23.95 -10.82 -2.25
N GLY A 153 24.23 -10.41 -1.00
CA GLY A 153 24.00 -11.25 0.19
C GLY A 153 25.11 -12.28 0.48
N ARG A 154 26.21 -12.29 -0.27
CA ARG A 154 27.37 -13.19 -0.10
C ARG A 154 28.33 -12.70 0.99
N ILE A 155 27.83 -12.60 2.22
CA ILE A 155 28.55 -11.97 3.35
C ILE A 155 29.80 -12.76 3.78
N ASP A 156 29.79 -14.08 3.69
CA ASP A 156 30.96 -14.90 4.06
C ASP A 156 32.11 -14.73 3.06
N ASP A 157 31.81 -14.63 1.77
CA ASP A 157 32.80 -14.32 0.72
C ASP A 157 33.34 -12.89 0.91
N ALA A 158 32.47 -11.94 1.27
CA ALA A 158 32.88 -10.58 1.62
C ALA A 158 33.81 -10.59 2.85
N ARG A 159 33.54 -11.44 3.85
CA ARG A 159 34.40 -11.55 5.03
C ARG A 159 35.77 -12.11 4.67
N GLN A 160 35.82 -13.19 3.89
CA GLN A 160 37.09 -13.75 3.42
C GLN A 160 37.91 -12.69 2.68
N MET A 161 37.28 -11.95 1.77
CA MET A 161 37.93 -10.88 1.03
C MET A 161 38.42 -9.74 1.93
N PHE A 162 37.64 -9.37 2.94
CA PHE A 162 38.02 -8.35 3.91
C PHE A 162 39.27 -8.77 4.70
N ASP A 163 39.36 -10.04 5.10
CA ASP A 163 40.51 -10.57 5.82
C ASP A 163 41.79 -10.54 4.96
N GLU A 164 41.66 -10.81 3.66
CA GLU A 164 42.74 -10.74 2.65
C GLU A 164 43.15 -9.30 2.27
N MET A 165 42.43 -8.25 2.73
CA MET A 165 42.76 -6.87 2.38
C MET A 165 44.13 -6.42 2.91
N PRO A 166 44.97 -5.75 2.07
CA PRO A 166 46.29 -5.26 2.48
C PRO A 166 46.24 -4.26 3.63
N GLU A 167 45.28 -3.33 3.57
CA GLU A 167 44.97 -2.38 4.64
C GLU A 167 43.47 -2.34 4.86
N LYS A 168 43.07 -2.43 6.13
CA LYS A 168 41.68 -2.35 6.56
C LYS A 168 41.47 -0.93 7.09
N ASP A 169 40.95 -0.03 6.26
CA ASP A 169 40.65 1.34 6.67
C ASP A 169 39.29 1.43 7.38
N VAL A 170 38.90 2.63 7.79
CA VAL A 170 37.61 2.86 8.48
C VAL A 170 36.43 2.59 7.53
N VAL A 171 36.59 2.83 6.23
CA VAL A 171 35.54 2.66 5.22
C VAL A 171 35.24 1.18 5.02
N ALA A 172 36.26 0.34 4.82
CA ALA A 172 36.11 -1.10 4.66
C ALA A 172 35.44 -1.75 5.89
N ARG A 173 35.87 -1.37 7.11
CA ARG A 173 35.22 -1.84 8.35
C ARG A 173 33.77 -1.39 8.47
N THR A 174 33.47 -0.13 8.12
CA THR A 174 32.10 0.39 8.17
C THR A 174 31.19 -0.32 7.17
N SER A 175 31.68 -0.60 5.95
CA SER A 175 30.95 -1.41 4.97
C SER A 175 30.64 -2.80 5.50
N MET A 176 31.62 -3.48 6.12
CA MET A 176 31.41 -4.80 6.75
C MET A 176 30.36 -4.75 7.87
N ILE A 177 30.41 -3.74 8.74
CA ILE A 177 29.39 -3.54 9.79
C ILE A 177 28.00 -3.41 9.17
N THR A 178 27.83 -2.57 8.14
CA THR A 178 26.54 -2.41 7.46
C THR A 178 26.06 -3.73 6.82
N GLY A 179 26.95 -4.46 6.14
CA GLY A 179 26.62 -5.75 5.53
C GLY A 179 26.18 -6.82 6.55
N TYR A 180 26.92 -6.95 7.66
CA TYR A 180 26.52 -7.85 8.75
C TYR A 180 25.17 -7.46 9.36
N CYS A 181 24.91 -6.17 9.56
CA CYS A 181 23.63 -5.70 10.06
C CYS A 181 22.46 -5.97 9.10
N GLN A 182 22.66 -5.86 7.79
CA GLN A 182 21.62 -6.16 6.79
C GLN A 182 21.16 -7.63 6.82
N VAL A 183 22.07 -8.55 7.13
CA VAL A 183 21.79 -10.00 7.24
C VAL A 183 21.41 -10.39 8.69
N GLY A 184 21.37 -9.44 9.62
CA GLY A 184 21.00 -9.67 11.02
C GLY A 184 22.10 -10.28 11.90
N ARG A 185 23.34 -10.38 11.40
CA ARG A 185 24.53 -10.84 12.14
C ARG A 185 25.12 -9.72 13.01
N THR A 186 24.30 -9.15 13.90
CA THR A 186 24.67 -7.94 14.67
C THR A 186 25.78 -8.16 15.70
N ALA A 187 26.01 -9.40 16.13
CA ALA A 187 27.12 -9.75 17.04
C ALA A 187 28.49 -9.56 16.38
N GLU A 188 28.66 -10.04 15.14
CA GLU A 188 29.90 -9.89 14.38
C GLU A 188 30.10 -8.44 13.91
N ALA A 189 29.00 -7.76 13.56
CA ALA A 189 29.05 -6.31 13.34
C ALA A 189 29.57 -5.57 14.58
N ARG A 190 29.15 -5.99 15.78
CA ARG A 190 29.57 -5.38 17.04
C ARG A 190 31.03 -5.66 17.35
N GLU A 191 31.47 -6.90 17.19
CA GLU A 191 32.87 -7.28 17.38
C GLU A 191 33.79 -6.44 16.48
N MET A 192 33.45 -6.33 15.19
CA MET A 192 34.22 -5.52 14.25
C MET A 192 34.21 -4.02 14.62
N PHE A 193 33.07 -3.50 15.10
CA PHE A 193 32.97 -2.13 15.59
C PHE A 193 33.86 -1.87 16.81
N ASP A 194 33.92 -2.84 17.73
CA ASP A 194 34.75 -2.77 18.94
C ASP A 194 36.26 -2.90 18.61
N GLU A 195 36.63 -3.62 17.55
CA GLU A 195 38.02 -3.73 17.06
C GLU A 195 38.53 -2.49 16.29
N MET A 196 37.65 -1.54 15.92
CA MET A 196 38.05 -0.36 15.14
C MET A 196 39.06 0.51 15.90
N PRO A 197 40.29 0.74 15.37
CA PRO A 197 41.28 1.60 16.04
C PRO A 197 40.86 3.07 16.13
N ARG A 198 40.09 3.53 15.15
CA ARG A 198 39.48 4.86 15.10
C ARG A 198 38.05 4.74 14.60
N ARG A 199 37.12 5.31 15.35
CA ARG A 199 35.70 5.38 15.01
C ARG A 199 35.35 6.81 14.64
N ASN A 200 34.59 6.99 13.57
CA ASN A 200 34.03 8.27 13.17
C ASN A 200 32.50 8.24 13.31
N VAL A 201 31.85 9.39 13.17
CA VAL A 201 30.39 9.52 13.29
C VAL A 201 29.64 8.53 12.38
N VAL A 202 30.20 8.23 11.20
CA VAL A 202 29.61 7.28 10.24
C VAL A 202 29.64 5.84 10.77
N SER A 203 30.76 5.37 11.33
CA SER A 203 30.85 4.03 11.92
C SER A 203 29.91 3.86 13.12
N TRP A 204 29.78 4.89 13.96
CA TRP A 204 28.84 4.89 15.09
C TRP A 204 27.39 4.83 14.60
N THR A 205 27.04 5.66 13.62
CA THR A 205 25.68 5.71 13.04
C THR A 205 25.33 4.41 12.32
N ALA A 206 26.28 3.78 11.63
CA ALA A 206 26.08 2.48 10.97
C ALA A 206 25.71 1.39 11.98
N MET A 207 26.43 1.32 13.11
CA MET A 207 26.17 0.34 14.16
C MET A 207 24.82 0.59 14.85
N ILE A 208 24.49 1.85 15.16
CA ILE A 208 23.20 2.24 15.75
C ILE A 208 22.06 1.87 14.81
N SER A 209 22.17 2.26 13.53
CA SER A 209 21.17 1.93 12.50
C SER A 209 20.98 0.43 12.37
N GLY A 210 22.08 -0.33 12.37
CA GLY A 210 22.05 -1.79 12.34
C GLY A 210 21.33 -2.42 13.53
N TYR A 211 21.56 -1.93 14.74
CA TYR A 211 20.79 -2.37 15.90
C TYR A 211 19.32 -1.99 15.83
N THR A 212 18.98 -0.78 15.35
CA THR A 212 17.58 -0.36 15.19
C THR A 212 16.83 -1.21 14.16
N GLN A 213 17.45 -1.53 13.02
CA GLN A 213 16.88 -2.37 11.96
C GLN A 213 16.60 -3.80 12.43
N ASN A 214 17.44 -4.32 13.32
CA ASN A 214 17.30 -5.66 13.90
C ASN A 214 16.52 -5.66 15.23
N LEU A 215 15.76 -4.60 15.53
CA LEU A 215 14.92 -4.46 16.73
C LEU A 215 15.68 -4.59 18.08
N GLN A 216 17.00 -4.42 18.08
CA GLN A 216 17.87 -4.45 19.28
C GLN A 216 18.01 -3.05 19.90
N LEU A 217 16.88 -2.41 20.21
CA LEU A 217 16.82 -0.99 20.57
C LEU A 217 17.55 -0.63 21.86
N ASP A 218 17.62 -1.54 22.83
CA ASP A 218 18.31 -1.26 24.10
C ASP A 218 19.84 -1.20 23.90
N LEU A 219 20.38 -2.02 22.98
CA LEU A 219 21.79 -1.95 22.59
C LEU A 219 22.06 -0.70 21.77
N ALA A 220 21.16 -0.36 20.84
CA ALA A 220 21.23 0.90 20.08
C ALA A 220 21.25 2.11 21.03
N ARG A 221 20.40 2.12 22.06
CA ARG A 221 20.30 3.22 23.03
C ARG A 221 21.56 3.37 23.87
N LYS A 222 22.10 2.27 24.39
CA LYS A 222 23.38 2.29 25.13
C LYS A 222 24.50 2.85 24.26
N LEU A 223 24.58 2.42 23.00
CA LEU A 223 25.60 2.88 22.07
C LEU A 223 25.41 4.36 21.68
N PHE A 224 24.16 4.79 21.52
CA PHE A 224 23.82 6.18 21.27
C PHE A 224 24.24 7.09 22.43
N GLU A 225 23.98 6.70 23.68
CA GLU A 225 24.34 7.52 24.85
C GLU A 225 25.85 7.77 24.95
N VAL A 226 26.66 6.72 24.75
CA VAL A 226 28.14 6.82 24.80
C VAL A 226 28.77 7.47 23.56
N MET A 227 28.00 7.70 22.48
CA MET A 227 28.51 8.31 21.26
C MET A 227 29.00 9.76 21.54
N PRO A 228 30.28 10.09 21.25
CA PRO A 228 30.88 11.38 21.60
C PRO A 228 30.21 12.58 20.93
N GLU A 229 29.94 12.47 19.63
CA GLU A 229 29.28 13.50 18.83
C GLU A 229 28.06 12.89 18.18
N LYS A 230 26.88 13.46 18.41
CA LYS A 230 25.62 13.03 17.83
C LYS A 230 25.20 14.05 16.78
N ASN A 231 25.07 13.62 15.53
CA ASN A 231 24.56 14.48 14.47
C ASN A 231 23.06 14.19 14.21
N GLU A 232 22.45 15.02 13.36
CA GLU A 232 21.04 14.91 12.97
C GLU A 232 20.67 13.49 12.51
N VAL A 233 21.55 12.83 11.75
CA VAL A 233 21.34 11.47 11.21
C VAL A 233 21.26 10.45 12.34
N THR A 234 22.15 10.52 13.34
CA THR A 234 22.12 9.58 14.47
C THR A 234 20.86 9.74 15.33
N TRP A 235 20.45 10.98 15.62
CA TRP A 235 19.20 11.25 16.35
C TRP A 235 17.99 10.69 15.59
N THR A 236 17.93 10.93 14.28
CA THR A 236 16.85 10.47 13.42
C THR A 236 16.82 8.94 13.31
N ALA A 237 17.97 8.27 13.23
CA ALA A 237 18.05 6.81 13.20
C ALA A 237 17.49 6.17 14.48
N MET A 238 17.86 6.70 15.66
CA MET A 238 17.30 6.22 16.94
C MET A 238 15.79 6.46 17.02
N LEU A 239 15.34 7.65 16.63
CA LEU A 239 13.92 8.02 16.63
C LEU A 239 13.09 7.11 15.73
N THR A 240 13.59 6.86 14.51
CA THR A 240 12.95 5.97 13.53
C THR A 240 12.91 4.53 14.06
N GLY A 241 13.98 4.06 14.71
CA GLY A 241 14.00 2.75 15.36
C GLY A 241 12.93 2.59 16.45
N TYR A 242 12.81 3.58 17.35
CA TYR A 242 11.79 3.53 18.41
C TYR A 242 10.36 3.61 17.87
N THR A 243 10.11 4.46 16.87
CA THR A 243 8.79 4.58 16.23
C THR A 243 8.41 3.29 15.50
N GLN A 244 9.32 2.68 14.74
CA GLN A 244 9.09 1.40 14.06
C GLN A 244 8.79 0.24 15.02
N ALA A 245 9.40 0.22 16.20
CA ALA A 245 9.11 -0.77 17.23
C ALA A 245 7.87 -0.45 18.08
N GLY A 246 7.16 0.65 17.80
CA GLY A 246 5.99 1.09 18.55
C GLY A 246 6.27 1.59 19.96
N ARG A 247 7.53 1.92 20.30
CA ARG A 247 7.99 2.49 21.57
C ARG A 247 7.90 4.04 21.52
N VAL A 248 6.69 4.55 21.30
CA VAL A 248 6.45 5.96 20.97
C VAL A 248 6.80 6.93 22.10
N GLU A 249 6.62 6.53 23.36
CA GLU A 249 6.96 7.39 24.52
C GLU A 249 8.47 7.71 24.58
N GLU A 250 9.32 6.73 24.31
CA GLU A 250 10.77 6.94 24.28
C GLU A 250 11.20 7.73 23.04
N ALA A 251 10.52 7.53 21.91
CA ALA A 251 10.70 8.37 20.73
C ALA A 251 10.35 9.83 21.03
N GLU A 252 9.23 10.09 21.69
CA GLU A 252 8.81 11.44 22.08
C GLU A 252 9.81 12.11 23.03
N ASN A 253 10.33 11.37 24.01
CA ASN A 253 11.36 11.85 24.91
C ASN A 253 12.64 12.25 24.15
N LEU A 254 13.09 11.43 23.19
CA LEU A 254 14.22 11.76 22.33
C LEU A 254 13.93 12.98 21.44
N PHE A 255 12.75 13.05 20.84
CA PHE A 255 12.34 14.14 19.97
C PHE A 255 12.30 15.49 20.71
N LYS A 256 11.87 15.48 21.97
CA LYS A 256 11.91 16.67 22.85
C LYS A 256 13.33 17.14 23.14
N MET A 257 14.30 16.22 23.25
CA MET A 257 15.71 16.54 23.49
C MET A 257 16.43 17.07 22.25
N MET A 258 15.91 16.84 21.04
CA MET A 258 16.50 17.37 19.80
C MET A 258 16.37 18.91 19.76
N ALA A 259 17.51 19.59 19.68
CA ALA A 259 17.58 21.05 19.53
C ALA A 259 16.93 21.50 18.22
N ASP A 260 17.39 20.93 17.11
CA ASP A 260 16.79 21.09 15.79
C ASP A 260 15.98 19.84 15.43
N LYS A 261 14.73 20.05 15.01
CA LYS A 261 13.81 18.99 14.64
C LYS A 261 13.70 18.96 13.11
N PRO A 262 14.51 18.12 12.43
CA PRO A 262 14.46 18.04 10.98
C PRO A 262 13.15 17.41 10.52
N VAL A 263 12.78 17.68 9.27
CA VAL A 263 11.52 17.21 8.66
C VAL A 263 11.38 15.68 8.78
N ILE A 264 12.47 14.93 8.58
CA ILE A 264 12.48 13.46 8.68
C ILE A 264 12.12 12.99 10.10
N ALA A 265 12.65 13.66 11.13
CA ALA A 265 12.33 13.33 12.52
C ALA A 265 10.87 13.63 12.86
N CYS A 266 10.34 14.75 12.39
CA CYS A 266 8.92 15.08 12.53
C CYS A 266 8.02 14.06 11.81
N ASN A 267 8.37 13.67 10.59
CA ASN A 267 7.62 12.67 9.82
C ASN A 267 7.60 11.31 10.55
N ALA A 268 8.74 10.89 11.14
CA ALA A 268 8.81 9.69 11.96
C ALA A 268 7.89 9.77 13.18
N MET A 269 7.84 10.91 13.89
CA MET A 269 6.93 11.11 15.02
C MET A 269 5.46 11.10 14.61
N ILE A 270 5.11 11.73 13.48
CA ILE A 270 3.73 11.74 12.96
C ILE A 270 3.25 10.29 12.74
N ILE A 271 4.06 9.48 12.05
CA ILE A 271 3.74 8.06 11.80
C ILE A 271 3.68 7.28 13.12
N GLY A 272 4.64 7.48 14.03
CA GLY A 272 4.69 6.82 15.32
C GLY A 272 3.46 7.08 16.18
N PHE A 273 3.05 8.34 16.32
CA PHE A 273 1.80 8.71 17.01
C PHE A 273 0.57 8.11 16.32
N GLY A 274 0.55 8.10 14.99
CA GLY A 274 -0.53 7.48 14.21
C GLY A 274 -0.69 5.99 14.48
N GLN A 275 0.39 5.23 14.62
CA GLN A 275 0.33 3.79 14.93
C GLN A 275 -0.28 3.48 16.30
N LYS A 276 -0.24 4.44 17.24
CA LYS A 276 -0.87 4.32 18.58
C LYS A 276 -2.26 4.95 18.68
N GLY A 277 -2.77 5.50 17.58
CA GLY A 277 -4.04 6.24 17.57
C GLY A 277 -3.99 7.62 18.22
N MET A 278 -2.80 8.16 18.49
CA MET A 278 -2.59 9.49 19.07
C MET A 278 -2.64 10.58 18.01
N VAL A 279 -3.75 10.64 17.26
CA VAL A 279 -3.90 11.47 16.06
C VAL A 279 -3.78 12.97 16.36
N THR A 280 -4.22 13.42 17.53
CA THR A 280 -4.11 14.83 17.95
C THR A 280 -2.64 15.27 18.09
N GLN A 281 -1.80 14.46 18.72
CA GLN A 281 -0.37 14.74 18.84
C GLN A 281 0.34 14.70 17.49
N ALA A 282 -0.03 13.74 16.62
CA ALA A 282 0.48 13.72 15.25
C ALA A 282 0.14 15.02 14.51
N ARG A 283 -1.09 15.52 14.69
CA ARG A 283 -1.53 16.79 14.10
C ARG A 283 -0.80 18.00 14.70
N GLU A 284 -0.55 18.02 16.00
CA GLU A 284 0.22 19.09 16.65
C GLU A 284 1.65 19.17 16.10
N VAL A 285 2.34 18.03 15.94
CA VAL A 285 3.67 18.00 15.33
C VAL A 285 3.60 18.53 13.90
N PHE A 286 2.64 18.08 13.10
CA PHE A 286 2.43 18.55 11.74
C PHE A 286 2.23 20.07 11.69
N ASP A 287 1.33 20.64 12.50
CA ASP A 287 1.02 22.07 12.48
C ASP A 287 2.21 22.93 12.91
N GLN A 288 3.03 22.47 13.87
CA GLN A 288 4.23 23.17 14.34
C GLN A 288 5.39 23.23 13.33
N MET A 289 5.38 22.39 12.28
CA MET A 289 6.45 22.37 11.27
C MET A 289 6.45 23.63 10.40
N LEU A 290 7.59 24.33 10.37
CA LEU A 290 7.82 25.53 9.54
C LEU A 290 7.91 25.22 8.04
N GLY A 291 8.38 24.01 7.68
CA GLY A 291 8.44 23.51 6.31
C GLY A 291 7.90 22.09 6.24
N LYS A 292 7.02 21.81 5.28
CA LYS A 292 6.37 20.52 5.08
C LYS A 292 6.68 20.06 3.66
N ASP A 293 7.35 18.92 3.54
CA ASP A 293 7.59 18.30 2.24
C ASP A 293 6.43 17.37 1.83
N ASP A 294 6.48 16.85 0.61
CA ASP A 294 5.53 15.87 0.10
C ASP A 294 5.43 14.63 1.00
N GLY A 295 6.54 14.22 1.61
CA GLY A 295 6.59 13.17 2.63
C GLY A 295 5.75 13.49 3.87
N THR A 296 5.85 14.70 4.42
CA THR A 296 5.11 15.16 5.61
C THR A 296 3.61 15.12 5.40
N TRP A 297 3.13 15.63 4.25
CA TRP A 297 1.71 15.58 3.90
C TRP A 297 1.24 14.14 3.72
N SER A 298 2.06 13.30 3.08
CA SER A 298 1.75 11.88 2.86
C SER A 298 1.65 11.10 4.18
N SER A 299 2.54 11.38 5.14
CA SER A 299 2.48 10.82 6.49
C SER A 299 1.18 11.22 7.19
N MET A 300 0.76 12.50 7.13
CA MET A 300 -0.47 12.94 7.79
C MET A 300 -1.73 12.33 7.16
N VAL A 301 -1.80 12.23 5.82
CA VAL A 301 -2.88 11.51 5.12
C VAL A 301 -2.96 10.07 5.62
N LYS A 302 -1.81 9.40 5.74
CA LYS A 302 -1.75 8.00 6.21
C LYS A 302 -2.24 7.84 7.64
N VAL A 303 -1.86 8.76 8.54
CA VAL A 303 -2.31 8.74 9.93
C VAL A 303 -3.83 8.85 10.04
N TYR A 304 -4.46 9.76 9.30
CA TYR A 304 -5.90 9.90 9.29
C TYR A 304 -6.61 8.69 8.68
N GLU A 305 -6.06 8.12 7.59
CA GLU A 305 -6.59 6.91 6.96
C GLU A 305 -6.58 5.71 7.92
N GLN A 306 -5.45 5.44 8.58
CA GLN A 306 -5.30 4.29 9.49
C GLN A 306 -6.18 4.39 10.75
N ASN A 307 -6.47 5.61 11.20
CA ASN A 307 -7.24 5.85 12.42
C ASN A 307 -8.71 6.19 12.16
N THR A 308 -9.21 5.90 10.95
CA THR A 308 -10.62 6.10 10.57
C THR A 308 -11.13 7.54 10.65
N PHE A 309 -10.25 8.53 10.48
CA PHE A 309 -10.60 9.95 10.34
C PHE A 309 -10.70 10.30 8.85
N GLN A 310 -11.66 9.68 8.17
CA GLN A 310 -11.69 9.67 6.70
C GLN A 310 -11.94 11.06 6.09
N LEU A 311 -12.73 11.92 6.74
CA LEU A 311 -13.04 13.26 6.22
C LEU A 311 -11.82 14.18 6.33
N GLU A 312 -11.12 14.12 7.46
CA GLU A 312 -9.88 14.85 7.72
C GLU A 312 -8.77 14.44 6.74
N ALA A 313 -8.73 13.16 6.34
CA ALA A 313 -7.83 12.68 5.30
C ALA A 313 -8.08 13.35 3.93
N LEU A 314 -9.35 13.60 3.56
CA LEU A 314 -9.71 14.31 2.33
C LEU A 314 -9.32 15.79 2.40
N ASP A 315 -9.52 16.42 3.56
CA ASP A 315 -9.22 17.84 3.75
C ASP A 315 -7.72 18.12 3.79
N ILE A 316 -6.93 17.23 4.42
CA ILE A 316 -5.48 17.36 4.41
C ILE A 316 -4.91 17.11 3.00
N PHE A 317 -5.45 16.17 2.23
CA PHE A 317 -5.04 15.92 0.85
C PHE A 317 -5.39 17.10 -0.07
N ARG A 318 -6.57 17.69 0.11
CA ARG A 318 -6.96 18.92 -0.60
C ARG A 318 -6.02 20.08 -0.27
N SER A 319 -5.65 20.23 1.00
CA SER A 319 -4.71 21.25 1.47
C SER A 319 -3.31 21.06 0.87
N MET A 320 -2.84 19.80 0.75
CA MET A 320 -1.60 19.45 0.05
C MET A 320 -1.63 19.92 -1.41
N GLN A 321 -2.73 19.68 -2.12
CA GLN A 321 -2.90 20.12 -3.52
C GLN A 321 -2.97 21.65 -3.65
N MET A 322 -3.67 22.33 -2.73
CA MET A 322 -3.75 23.80 -2.71
C MET A 322 -2.39 24.44 -2.41
N ALA A 323 -1.55 23.78 -1.61
CA ALA A 323 -0.15 24.16 -1.38
C ALA A 323 0.76 23.89 -2.58
N LYS A 324 0.22 23.37 -3.71
CA LYS A 324 0.95 22.98 -4.93
C LYS A 324 2.03 21.93 -4.68
N ILE A 325 1.83 21.08 -3.68
CA ILE A 325 2.72 19.97 -3.38
C ILE A 325 2.21 18.74 -4.13
N PHE A 326 3.09 18.10 -4.88
CA PHE A 326 2.72 16.93 -5.68
C PHE A 326 2.47 15.72 -4.77
N PRO A 327 1.30 15.06 -4.89
CA PRO A 327 1.02 13.80 -4.20
C PRO A 327 2.07 12.72 -4.49
N THR A 328 2.44 11.96 -3.47
CA THR A 328 3.30 10.80 -3.59
C THR A 328 2.46 9.53 -3.82
N HIS A 329 3.10 8.43 -4.24
CA HIS A 329 2.41 7.14 -4.40
C HIS A 329 1.69 6.70 -3.10
N PRO A 330 2.32 6.77 -1.90
CA PRO A 330 1.62 6.46 -0.65
C PRO A 330 0.41 7.34 -0.34
N SER A 331 0.46 8.65 -0.62
CA SER A 331 -0.68 9.53 -0.34
C SER A 331 -1.84 9.27 -1.30
N ILE A 332 -1.55 8.95 -2.57
CA ILE A 332 -2.55 8.53 -3.55
C ILE A 332 -3.20 7.21 -3.15
N ILE A 333 -2.43 6.19 -2.76
CA ILE A 333 -2.98 4.91 -2.32
C ILE A 333 -3.86 5.12 -1.07
N SER A 334 -3.39 5.91 -0.11
CA SER A 334 -4.16 6.19 1.12
C SER A 334 -5.47 6.92 0.82
N ILE A 335 -5.44 7.93 -0.06
CA ILE A 335 -6.67 8.67 -0.39
C ILE A 335 -7.65 7.83 -1.22
N LEU A 336 -7.16 6.92 -2.06
CA LEU A 336 -8.02 5.94 -2.76
C LEU A 336 -8.68 4.98 -1.78
N THR A 337 -7.96 4.52 -0.74
CA THR A 337 -8.54 3.71 0.34
C THR A 337 -9.62 4.46 1.10
N VAL A 338 -9.40 5.75 1.40
CA VAL A 338 -10.40 6.63 2.00
C VAL A 338 -11.63 6.77 1.09
N CYS A 339 -11.42 6.98 -0.22
CA CYS A 339 -12.51 7.04 -1.20
C CYS A 339 -13.31 5.74 -1.22
N ALA A 340 -12.63 4.60 -1.16
CA ALA A 340 -13.24 3.27 -1.13
C ALA A 340 -14.06 3.00 0.14
N GLY A 341 -13.60 3.53 1.28
CA GLY A 341 -14.27 3.43 2.58
C GLY A 341 -15.54 4.27 2.66
N LEU A 342 -15.46 5.53 2.20
CA LEU A 342 -16.60 6.46 2.18
C LEU A 342 -17.52 6.26 0.97
N ALA A 343 -17.05 5.50 -0.03
CA ALA A 343 -17.68 5.26 -1.32
C ALA A 343 -17.96 6.53 -2.15
N ILE A 344 -17.05 7.51 -2.06
CA ILE A 344 -17.13 8.83 -2.73
C ILE A 344 -16.52 8.79 -4.14
N ILE A 345 -17.31 8.31 -5.10
CA ILE A 345 -16.81 8.03 -6.44
C ILE A 345 -16.32 9.29 -7.18
N ASP A 346 -16.92 10.45 -6.95
CA ASP A 346 -16.59 11.66 -7.69
C ASP A 346 -15.26 12.25 -7.25
N TYR A 347 -14.93 12.15 -5.96
CA TYR A 347 -13.59 12.43 -5.48
C TYR A 347 -12.58 11.41 -6.00
N GLY A 348 -12.93 10.11 -6.00
CA GLY A 348 -12.08 9.06 -6.58
C GLY A 348 -11.76 9.29 -8.07
N LYS A 349 -12.69 9.82 -8.86
CA LYS A 349 -12.44 10.23 -10.26
C LYS A 349 -11.48 11.43 -10.35
N GLN A 350 -11.55 12.38 -9.42
CA GLN A 350 -10.60 13.50 -9.38
C GLN A 350 -9.19 12.99 -9.06
N VAL A 351 -9.06 12.07 -8.10
CA VAL A 351 -7.78 11.40 -7.79
C VAL A 351 -7.28 10.61 -8.99
N HIS A 352 -8.14 9.89 -9.71
CA HIS A 352 -7.75 9.22 -10.97
C HIS A 352 -7.23 10.20 -12.03
N ALA A 353 -7.85 11.36 -12.18
CA ALA A 353 -7.34 12.40 -13.08
C ALA A 353 -5.98 12.94 -12.63
N VAL A 354 -5.72 13.00 -11.32
CA VAL A 354 -4.40 13.36 -10.78
C VAL A 354 -3.36 12.28 -11.12
N ILE A 355 -3.70 11.00 -10.95
CA ILE A 355 -2.83 9.86 -11.32
C ILE A 355 -2.35 9.98 -12.77
N ILE A 356 -3.28 10.19 -13.71
CA ILE A 356 -2.95 10.35 -15.14
C ILE A 356 -2.09 11.60 -15.39
N LYS A 357 -2.39 12.72 -14.71
CA LYS A 357 -1.61 13.96 -14.87
C LYS A 357 -0.18 13.86 -14.34
N LEU A 358 0.06 12.96 -13.39
CA LEU A 358 1.37 12.73 -12.78
C LEU A 358 2.15 11.61 -13.47
N ASP A 359 1.57 10.94 -14.48
CA ASP A 359 2.20 9.82 -15.20
C ASP A 359 2.59 8.67 -14.26
N ILE A 360 1.74 8.41 -13.25
CA ILE A 360 1.91 7.32 -12.26
C ILE A 360 0.90 6.17 -12.47
N ASP A 361 0.18 6.17 -13.58
CA ASP A 361 -0.76 5.11 -13.98
C ASP A 361 -0.08 3.84 -14.50
N SER A 362 1.26 3.81 -14.59
CA SER A 362 2.04 2.60 -14.84
C SER A 362 2.39 1.82 -13.57
N ASP A 363 2.17 2.39 -12.37
CA ASP A 363 2.53 1.75 -11.10
C ASP A 363 1.48 0.71 -10.66
N VAL A 364 1.93 -0.52 -10.41
CA VAL A 364 1.08 -1.66 -10.07
C VAL A 364 0.27 -1.40 -8.79
N TYR A 365 0.88 -0.80 -7.76
CA TYR A 365 0.21 -0.57 -6.48
C TYR A 365 -0.85 0.52 -6.57
N VAL A 366 -0.55 1.62 -7.29
CA VAL A 366 -1.51 2.71 -7.53
C VAL A 366 -2.71 2.20 -8.33
N VAL A 367 -2.49 1.45 -9.41
CA VAL A 367 -3.57 0.91 -10.25
C VAL A 367 -4.40 -0.12 -9.48
N SER A 368 -3.78 -0.96 -8.66
CA SER A 368 -4.48 -1.95 -7.83
C SER A 368 -5.39 -1.27 -6.80
N ALA A 369 -4.89 -0.23 -6.12
CA ALA A 369 -5.69 0.60 -5.21
C ALA A 369 -6.84 1.31 -5.94
N LEU A 370 -6.61 1.78 -7.17
CA LEU A 370 -7.62 2.48 -7.97
C LEU A 370 -8.75 1.54 -8.41
N ILE A 371 -8.43 0.32 -8.85
CA ILE A 371 -9.41 -0.73 -9.16
C ILE A 371 -10.25 -1.02 -7.92
N THR A 372 -9.60 -1.26 -6.79
CA THR A 372 -10.27 -1.52 -5.50
C THR A 372 -11.20 -0.38 -5.11
N ALA A 373 -10.78 0.88 -5.29
CA ALA A 373 -11.61 2.04 -5.01
C ALA A 373 -12.85 2.08 -5.91
N TYR A 374 -12.72 1.85 -7.22
CA TYR A 374 -13.87 1.81 -8.11
C TYR A 374 -14.86 0.69 -7.78
N VAL A 375 -14.36 -0.50 -7.43
CA VAL A 375 -15.16 -1.64 -6.96
C VAL A 375 -15.95 -1.23 -5.71
N LYS A 376 -15.26 -0.75 -4.66
CA LYS A 376 -15.88 -0.39 -3.37
C LYS A 376 -16.76 0.87 -3.42
N CYS A 377 -16.65 1.68 -4.47
CA CYS A 377 -17.56 2.78 -4.78
C CYS A 377 -18.76 2.36 -5.66
N GLY A 378 -18.89 1.07 -5.97
CA GLY A 378 -20.02 0.53 -6.73
C GLY A 378 -19.93 0.73 -8.25
N ASN A 379 -18.77 1.08 -8.82
CA ASN A 379 -18.58 1.27 -10.26
C ASN A 379 -17.66 0.20 -10.87
N LEU A 380 -18.20 -1.00 -10.95
CA LEU A 380 -17.51 -2.18 -11.46
C LEU A 380 -17.12 -2.05 -12.94
N ALA A 381 -17.90 -1.30 -13.73
CA ALA A 381 -17.60 -1.06 -15.14
C ALA A 381 -16.31 -0.25 -15.32
N LYS A 382 -16.08 0.79 -14.51
CA LYS A 382 -14.81 1.54 -14.53
C LYS A 382 -13.65 0.72 -13.97
N ALA A 383 -13.87 -0.04 -12.90
CA ALA A 383 -12.87 -0.95 -12.36
C ALA A 383 -12.38 -1.93 -13.44
N LYS A 384 -13.31 -2.57 -14.16
CA LYS A 384 -12.99 -3.46 -15.27
C LYS A 384 -12.22 -2.77 -16.39
N LYS A 385 -12.61 -1.55 -16.79
CA LYS A 385 -11.88 -0.80 -17.83
C LYS A 385 -10.43 -0.53 -17.43
N VAL A 386 -10.19 -0.08 -16.19
CA VAL A 386 -8.83 0.17 -15.68
C VAL A 386 -8.04 -1.14 -15.64
N PHE A 387 -8.66 -2.22 -15.16
CA PHE A 387 -8.05 -3.56 -15.14
C PHE A 387 -7.67 -4.04 -16.55
N ASP A 388 -8.60 -3.99 -17.51
CA ASP A 388 -8.38 -4.46 -18.87
C ASP A 388 -7.25 -3.67 -19.58
N MET A 389 -7.15 -2.37 -19.33
CA MET A 389 -6.13 -1.49 -19.94
C MET A 389 -4.72 -1.66 -19.36
N PHE A 390 -4.56 -2.23 -18.16
CA PHE A 390 -3.26 -2.31 -17.51
C PHE A 390 -2.59 -3.67 -17.78
N ASP A 391 -1.45 -3.70 -18.46
CA ASP A 391 -0.82 -4.98 -18.86
C ASP A 391 -0.12 -5.71 -17.70
N GLY A 392 0.48 -4.97 -16.75
CA GLY A 392 1.30 -5.52 -15.65
C GLY A 392 0.52 -6.10 -14.47
N LYS A 393 -0.61 -6.79 -14.71
CA LYS A 393 -1.54 -7.24 -13.67
C LYS A 393 -0.87 -8.16 -12.64
N ASP A 394 -1.01 -7.83 -11.36
CA ASP A 394 -0.59 -8.69 -10.24
C ASP A 394 -1.75 -9.52 -9.67
N VAL A 395 -1.44 -10.46 -8.76
CA VAL A 395 -2.45 -11.28 -8.08
C VAL A 395 -3.47 -10.40 -7.31
N GLY A 396 -3.02 -9.28 -6.74
CA GLY A 396 -3.87 -8.34 -6.01
C GLY A 396 -5.00 -7.72 -6.87
N MET A 397 -4.70 -7.37 -8.12
CA MET A 397 -5.69 -6.86 -9.07
C MET A 397 -6.74 -7.92 -9.44
N TRP A 398 -6.33 -9.17 -9.68
CA TRP A 398 -7.26 -10.28 -9.93
C TRP A 398 -8.17 -10.51 -8.73
N ASN A 399 -7.60 -10.53 -7.52
CA ASN A 399 -8.34 -10.68 -6.27
C ASN A 399 -9.38 -9.57 -6.05
N SER A 400 -9.01 -8.34 -6.41
CA SER A 400 -9.89 -7.17 -6.33
C SER A 400 -11.10 -7.29 -7.26
N MET A 401 -10.89 -7.77 -8.49
CA MET A 401 -11.98 -8.01 -9.45
C MET A 401 -12.86 -9.19 -9.03
N ILE A 402 -12.29 -10.33 -8.63
CA ILE A 402 -13.04 -11.51 -8.18
C ILE A 402 -13.93 -11.15 -6.99
N THR A 403 -13.33 -10.54 -5.96
CA THR A 403 -14.06 -10.12 -4.75
C THR A 403 -15.08 -9.04 -5.07
N GLY A 404 -14.77 -8.13 -6.00
CA GLY A 404 -15.70 -7.10 -6.46
C GLY A 404 -16.94 -7.66 -7.15
N TYR A 405 -16.77 -8.61 -8.07
CA TYR A 405 -17.88 -9.32 -8.71
C TYR A 405 -18.71 -10.11 -7.68
N ALA A 406 -18.05 -10.79 -6.74
CA ALA A 406 -18.72 -11.49 -5.63
C ALA A 406 -19.62 -10.54 -4.84
N GLN A 407 -19.05 -9.44 -4.33
CA GLN A 407 -19.77 -8.43 -3.55
C GLN A 407 -20.91 -7.78 -4.32
N HIS A 408 -20.89 -7.78 -5.65
CA HIS A 408 -21.96 -7.22 -6.48
C HIS A 408 -23.06 -8.23 -6.85
N GLY A 409 -22.96 -9.48 -6.38
CA GLY A 409 -23.90 -10.56 -6.70
C GLY A 409 -23.69 -11.18 -8.08
N LEU A 410 -22.55 -10.92 -8.72
CA LEU A 410 -22.20 -11.37 -10.07
C LEU A 410 -21.24 -12.57 -10.01
N GLY A 411 -21.65 -13.65 -9.35
CA GLY A 411 -20.77 -14.78 -9.08
C GLY A 411 -20.25 -15.50 -10.34
N GLU A 412 -21.07 -15.60 -11.40
CA GLU A 412 -20.65 -16.19 -12.68
C GLU A 412 -19.46 -15.43 -13.31
N GLU A 413 -19.50 -14.09 -13.27
CA GLU A 413 -18.40 -13.25 -13.75
C GLU A 413 -17.16 -13.37 -12.86
N ALA A 414 -17.33 -13.52 -11.54
CA ALA A 414 -16.22 -13.77 -10.61
C ALA A 414 -15.50 -15.08 -10.95
N LEU A 415 -16.25 -16.15 -11.25
CA LEU A 415 -15.68 -17.43 -11.68
C LEU A 415 -14.96 -17.32 -13.02
N LYS A 416 -15.51 -16.53 -13.96
CA LYS A 416 -14.84 -16.26 -15.24
C LYS A 416 -13.48 -15.57 -15.05
N VAL A 417 -13.43 -14.52 -14.22
CA VAL A 417 -12.18 -13.81 -13.89
C VAL A 417 -11.17 -14.76 -13.22
N TYR A 418 -11.63 -15.64 -12.33
CA TYR A 418 -10.78 -16.68 -11.73
C TYR A 418 -10.20 -17.65 -12.77
N LEU A 419 -11.01 -18.09 -13.74
CA LEU A 419 -10.53 -18.96 -14.82
C LEU A 419 -9.54 -18.22 -15.72
N ASP A 420 -9.80 -16.97 -16.07
CA ASP A 420 -8.88 -16.12 -16.85
C ASP A 420 -7.53 -15.94 -16.14
N MET A 421 -7.52 -15.74 -14.81
CA MET A 421 -6.30 -15.70 -14.00
C MET A 421 -5.46 -16.98 -14.16
N LYS A 422 -6.09 -18.15 -14.10
CA LYS A 422 -5.41 -19.44 -14.27
C LYS A 422 -4.89 -19.64 -15.70
N LEU A 423 -5.64 -19.18 -16.70
CA LEU A 423 -5.21 -19.22 -18.11
C LEU A 423 -3.98 -18.34 -18.35
N MET A 424 -3.83 -17.26 -17.60
CA MET A 424 -2.64 -16.41 -17.61
C MET A 424 -1.47 -16.96 -16.76
N HIS A 425 -1.57 -18.22 -16.29
CA HIS A 425 -0.57 -18.88 -15.44
C HIS A 425 -0.27 -18.14 -14.12
N MET A 426 -1.20 -17.31 -13.65
CA MET A 426 -1.11 -16.67 -12.34
C MET A 426 -1.63 -17.64 -11.28
N ALA A 427 -0.78 -17.97 -10.30
CA ALA A 427 -1.13 -18.91 -9.25
C ALA A 427 -2.18 -18.30 -8.30
N PRO A 428 -3.36 -18.94 -8.11
CA PRO A 428 -4.31 -18.54 -7.08
C PRO A 428 -3.69 -18.61 -5.69
N ASP A 429 -3.83 -17.54 -4.92
CA ASP A 429 -3.44 -17.47 -3.52
C ASP A 429 -4.65 -17.67 -2.58
N GLU A 430 -4.40 -17.61 -1.28
CA GLU A 430 -5.43 -17.75 -0.24
C GLU A 430 -6.57 -16.73 -0.41
N ILE A 431 -6.23 -15.49 -0.75
CA ILE A 431 -7.19 -14.41 -0.94
C ILE A 431 -8.05 -14.68 -2.19
N THR A 432 -7.45 -15.24 -3.25
CA THR A 432 -8.16 -15.65 -4.47
C THR A 432 -9.29 -16.62 -4.13
N TYR A 433 -8.98 -17.68 -3.37
CA TYR A 433 -9.96 -18.70 -2.99
C TYR A 433 -11.05 -18.15 -2.08
N ILE A 434 -10.73 -17.25 -1.13
CA ILE A 434 -11.74 -16.55 -0.33
C ILE A 434 -12.71 -15.76 -1.22
N GLY A 435 -12.20 -15.01 -2.19
CA GLY A 435 -13.01 -14.22 -3.12
C GLY A 435 -13.93 -15.11 -3.97
N VAL A 436 -13.40 -16.20 -4.51
CA VAL A 436 -14.16 -17.15 -5.34
C VAL A 436 -15.23 -17.91 -4.53
N LEU A 437 -14.90 -18.39 -3.34
CA LEU A 437 -15.85 -19.08 -2.47
C LEU A 437 -16.95 -18.12 -1.98
N SER A 438 -16.59 -16.86 -1.70
CA SER A 438 -17.57 -15.81 -1.40
C SER A 438 -18.52 -15.55 -2.57
N ALA A 439 -18.00 -15.56 -3.81
CA ALA A 439 -18.82 -15.45 -5.02
C ALA A 439 -19.84 -16.60 -5.12
N CYS A 440 -19.39 -17.83 -4.87
CA CYS A 440 -20.27 -18.99 -4.81
C CYS A 440 -21.30 -18.88 -3.68
N SER A 441 -20.90 -18.37 -2.51
CA SER A 441 -21.80 -18.14 -1.38
C SER A 441 -22.90 -17.13 -1.71
N TYR A 442 -22.55 -15.98 -2.30
CA TYR A 442 -23.51 -14.91 -2.55
C TYR A 442 -24.43 -15.16 -3.76
N SER A 443 -24.04 -16.06 -4.67
CA SER A 443 -24.84 -16.44 -5.83
C SER A 443 -25.48 -17.83 -5.71
N GLY A 444 -25.32 -18.52 -4.56
CA GLY A 444 -25.92 -19.84 -4.32
C GLY A 444 -25.32 -20.97 -5.17
N MET A 445 -24.10 -20.83 -5.68
CA MET A 445 -23.40 -21.80 -6.53
C MET A 445 -22.69 -22.87 -5.68
N VAL A 446 -23.49 -23.64 -4.93
CA VAL A 446 -22.99 -24.59 -3.91
C VAL A 446 -22.12 -25.69 -4.52
N LYS A 447 -22.47 -26.18 -5.71
CA LYS A 447 -21.74 -27.29 -6.35
C LYS A 447 -20.35 -26.84 -6.79
N GLU A 448 -20.29 -25.69 -7.45
CA GLU A 448 -19.08 -25.03 -7.92
C GLU A 448 -18.18 -24.68 -6.75
N GLY A 449 -18.73 -24.11 -5.67
CA GLY A 449 -18.00 -23.81 -4.44
C GLY A 449 -17.36 -25.04 -3.79
N LYS A 450 -18.09 -26.17 -3.70
CA LYS A 450 -17.55 -27.44 -3.19
C LYS A 450 -16.40 -27.96 -4.05
N GLU A 451 -16.52 -27.90 -5.38
CA GLU A 451 -15.47 -28.37 -6.29
C GLU A 451 -14.21 -27.50 -6.23
N ILE A 452 -14.39 -26.18 -6.12
CA ILE A 452 -13.29 -25.22 -5.98
C ILE A 452 -12.57 -25.43 -4.65
N PHE A 453 -13.30 -25.61 -3.55
CA PHE A 453 -12.73 -25.90 -2.24
C PHE A 453 -11.92 -27.21 -2.25
N LYS A 454 -12.44 -28.25 -2.92
CA LYS A 454 -11.73 -29.52 -3.11
C LYS A 454 -10.48 -29.36 -3.98
N THR A 455 -10.54 -28.55 -5.03
CA THR A 455 -9.38 -28.27 -5.88
C THR A 455 -8.27 -27.54 -5.11
N MET A 456 -8.66 -26.61 -4.24
CA MET A 456 -7.73 -25.92 -3.33
C MET A 456 -7.01 -26.93 -2.43
N THR A 457 -7.73 -27.85 -1.78
CA THR A 457 -7.13 -28.82 -0.84
C THR A 457 -6.26 -29.88 -1.52
N THR A 458 -6.58 -30.27 -2.76
CA THR A 458 -5.94 -31.41 -3.43
C THR A 458 -4.80 -31.02 -4.37
N ASN A 459 -4.92 -29.87 -5.05
CA ASN A 459 -4.07 -29.52 -6.19
C ASN A 459 -3.31 -28.21 -6.00
N SER A 460 -3.48 -27.49 -4.90
CA SER A 460 -2.81 -26.21 -4.65
C SER A 460 -1.90 -26.28 -3.43
N VAL A 461 -0.84 -25.48 -3.43
CA VAL A 461 0.07 -25.30 -2.27
C VAL A 461 -0.63 -24.56 -1.11
N VAL A 462 -1.89 -24.14 -1.31
CA VAL A 462 -2.64 -23.33 -0.35
C VAL A 462 -3.30 -24.21 0.69
N THR A 463 -2.94 -23.99 1.96
CA THR A 463 -3.56 -24.67 3.10
C THR A 463 -4.87 -23.98 3.49
N PRO A 464 -6.00 -24.69 3.61
CA PRO A 464 -7.26 -24.10 4.06
C PRO A 464 -7.14 -23.49 5.47
N ARG A 465 -7.50 -22.22 5.58
CA ARG A 465 -7.64 -21.49 6.85
C ARG A 465 -9.11 -21.30 7.27
N ALA A 466 -9.33 -20.85 8.50
CA ALA A 466 -10.66 -20.56 9.06
C ALA A 466 -11.52 -19.70 8.13
N GLU A 467 -10.94 -18.71 7.45
CA GLU A 467 -11.61 -17.83 6.48
C GLU A 467 -12.24 -18.60 5.30
N HIS A 468 -11.56 -19.63 4.79
CA HIS A 468 -12.07 -20.47 3.71
C HIS A 468 -13.24 -21.34 4.20
N TYR A 469 -13.12 -21.89 5.41
CA TYR A 469 -14.21 -22.63 6.06
C TYR A 469 -15.40 -21.72 6.35
N ALA A 470 -15.17 -20.47 6.75
CA ALA A 470 -16.24 -19.49 6.97
C ALA A 470 -17.05 -19.24 5.69
N CYS A 471 -16.37 -19.12 4.54
CA CYS A 471 -17.05 -19.00 3.23
C CYS A 471 -17.89 -20.25 2.91
N MET A 472 -17.37 -21.45 3.19
CA MET A 472 -18.11 -22.71 2.99
C MET A 472 -19.32 -22.84 3.93
N VAL A 473 -19.16 -22.46 5.21
CA VAL A 473 -20.25 -22.45 6.19
C VAL A 473 -21.32 -21.43 5.82
N ASP A 474 -20.94 -20.23 5.38
CA ASP A 474 -21.89 -19.21 4.89
C ASP A 474 -22.66 -19.73 3.66
N MET A 475 -21.95 -20.36 2.71
CA MET A 475 -22.55 -20.92 1.50
C MET A 475 -23.56 -22.05 1.80
N LEU A 476 -23.15 -23.03 2.61
CA LEU A 476 -24.02 -24.13 3.04
C LEU A 476 -25.19 -23.63 3.87
N GLY A 477 -24.91 -22.70 4.79
CA GLY A 477 -25.90 -22.07 5.65
C GLY A 477 -26.97 -21.31 4.87
N ARG A 478 -26.59 -20.50 3.88
CA ARG A 478 -27.54 -19.81 2.98
C ARG A 478 -28.38 -20.78 2.17
N ALA A 479 -27.78 -21.87 1.70
CA ALA A 479 -28.48 -22.92 0.95
C ALA A 479 -29.47 -23.75 1.80
N GLY A 480 -29.48 -23.59 3.13
CA GLY A 480 -30.35 -24.36 4.03
C GLY A 480 -29.72 -25.64 4.58
N ASN A 481 -28.49 -25.95 4.18
CA ASN A 481 -27.73 -27.11 4.63
C ASN A 481 -27.01 -26.83 5.96
N VAL A 482 -27.76 -26.34 6.97
CA VAL A 482 -27.21 -25.92 8.27
C VAL A 482 -26.54 -27.07 9.01
N ASP A 483 -27.11 -28.28 8.92
CA ASP A 483 -26.54 -29.49 9.54
C ASP A 483 -25.18 -29.84 8.91
N GLU A 484 -25.07 -29.79 7.57
CA GLU A 484 -23.81 -30.01 6.85
C GLU A 484 -22.77 -28.93 7.21
N ALA A 485 -23.20 -27.68 7.39
CA ALA A 485 -22.34 -26.59 7.83
C ALA A 485 -21.80 -26.83 9.26
N MET A 486 -22.63 -27.35 10.17
CA MET A 486 -22.22 -27.71 11.52
C MET A 486 -21.23 -28.89 11.52
N ASP A 487 -21.45 -29.89 10.67
CA ASP A 487 -20.52 -31.02 10.53
C ASP A 487 -19.18 -30.59 9.92
N LEU A 488 -19.17 -29.61 9.00
CA LEU A 488 -17.94 -29.03 8.49
C LEU A 488 -17.11 -28.37 9.60
N ILE A 489 -17.76 -27.63 10.51
CA ILE A 489 -17.11 -26.98 11.66
C ILE A 489 -16.55 -28.01 12.65
N ARG A 490 -17.21 -29.15 12.82
CA ARG A 490 -16.71 -30.22 13.70
C ARG A 490 -15.47 -30.92 13.14
N ASN A 491 -15.35 -30.97 11.80
CA ASN A 491 -14.32 -31.75 11.10
C ASN A 491 -13.17 -30.91 10.55
N MET A 492 -13.23 -29.58 10.65
CA MET A 492 -12.14 -28.71 10.16
C MET A 492 -10.86 -28.89 11.00
N PRO A 493 -9.67 -28.89 10.37
CA PRO A 493 -8.38 -29.12 11.04
C PRO A 493 -7.85 -27.89 11.80
N VAL A 494 -8.53 -26.75 11.68
CA VAL A 494 -8.18 -25.47 12.33
C VAL A 494 -9.30 -25.07 13.29
N GLU A 495 -8.99 -24.27 14.31
CA GLU A 495 -10.01 -23.82 15.26
C GLU A 495 -10.99 -22.83 14.60
N ALA A 496 -12.28 -22.99 14.88
CA ALA A 496 -13.32 -22.13 14.33
C ALA A 496 -13.34 -20.77 15.04
N ASP A 497 -13.13 -19.70 14.27
CA ASP A 497 -13.11 -18.33 14.75
C ASP A 497 -14.51 -17.68 14.79
N ALA A 498 -14.57 -16.40 15.15
CA ALA A 498 -15.81 -15.65 15.24
C ALA A 498 -16.53 -15.50 13.88
N VAL A 499 -15.80 -15.52 12.76
CA VAL A 499 -16.39 -15.38 11.43
C VAL A 499 -17.14 -16.66 11.06
N VAL A 500 -16.54 -17.83 11.33
CA VAL A 500 -17.16 -19.15 11.09
C VAL A 500 -18.46 -19.31 11.89
N TRP A 501 -18.40 -19.06 13.21
CA TRP A 501 -19.60 -19.18 14.05
C TRP A 501 -20.64 -18.11 13.73
N GLY A 502 -20.20 -16.91 13.33
CA GLY A 502 -21.07 -15.81 12.90
C GLY A 502 -21.87 -16.17 11.66
N ALA A 503 -21.22 -16.79 10.66
CA ALA A 503 -21.87 -17.30 9.45
C ALA A 503 -22.93 -18.35 9.79
N LEU A 504 -22.61 -19.32 10.66
CA LEU A 504 -23.55 -20.35 11.09
C LEU A 504 -24.75 -19.75 11.84
N LEU A 505 -24.53 -18.82 12.76
CA LEU A 505 -25.60 -18.15 13.51
C LEU A 505 -26.53 -17.35 12.56
N GLY A 506 -25.94 -16.68 11.58
CA GLY A 506 -26.68 -15.98 10.53
C GLY A 506 -27.59 -16.91 9.72
N ALA A 507 -27.08 -18.08 9.34
CA ALA A 507 -27.85 -19.12 8.66
C ALA A 507 -28.97 -19.71 9.51
N CYS A 508 -28.70 -19.98 10.79
CA CYS A 508 -29.70 -20.51 11.72
C CYS A 508 -30.89 -19.56 11.92
N ARG A 509 -30.64 -18.24 11.88
CA ARG A 509 -31.70 -17.22 11.90
C ARG A 509 -32.61 -17.30 10.67
N ILE A 510 -32.04 -17.51 9.48
CA ILE A 510 -32.80 -17.61 8.22
C ILE A 510 -33.65 -18.89 8.21
N HIS A 511 -33.05 -20.02 8.58
CA HIS A 511 -33.68 -21.35 8.49
C HIS A 511 -34.36 -21.81 9.80
N LYS A 512 -34.48 -20.91 10.79
CA LYS A 512 -35.15 -21.13 12.07
C LYS A 512 -34.66 -22.37 12.85
N ARG A 513 -33.34 -22.61 12.85
CA ARG A 513 -32.70 -23.73 13.56
C ARG A 513 -32.23 -23.29 14.95
N LEU A 514 -33.11 -23.35 15.94
CA LEU A 514 -32.88 -22.80 17.30
C LEU A 514 -31.70 -23.46 18.04
N GLU A 515 -31.62 -24.79 18.01
CA GLU A 515 -30.60 -25.54 18.78
C GLU A 515 -29.17 -25.21 18.34
N ILE A 516 -28.94 -25.19 17.02
CA ILE A 516 -27.64 -24.85 16.43
C ILE A 516 -27.34 -23.36 16.66
N ALA A 517 -28.34 -22.47 16.59
CA ALA A 517 -28.17 -21.05 16.88
C ALA A 517 -27.65 -20.81 18.32
N GLU A 518 -28.19 -21.51 19.31
CA GLU A 518 -27.73 -21.37 20.70
C GLU A 518 -26.27 -21.81 20.87
N ILE A 519 -25.86 -22.90 20.19
CA ILE A 519 -24.48 -23.39 20.22
C ILE A 519 -23.55 -22.35 19.58
N ALA A 520 -23.88 -21.87 18.38
CA ALA A 520 -23.08 -20.90 17.65
C ALA A 520 -22.94 -19.59 18.43
N ALA A 521 -24.04 -19.08 19.00
CA ALA A 521 -24.03 -17.87 19.81
C ALA A 521 -23.21 -18.04 21.09
N LYS A 522 -23.32 -19.16 21.82
CA LYS A 522 -22.50 -19.41 23.02
C LYS A 522 -21.01 -19.40 22.69
N ARG A 523 -20.60 -20.00 21.57
CA ARG A 523 -19.20 -19.97 21.10
C ARG A 523 -18.75 -18.56 20.73
N LEU A 524 -19.56 -17.80 20.00
CA LEU A 524 -19.27 -16.39 19.68
C LEU A 524 -19.10 -15.53 20.92
N LEU A 525 -19.96 -15.70 21.93
CA LEU A 525 -19.89 -14.94 23.17
C LEU A 525 -18.67 -15.28 24.04
N GLN A 526 -18.03 -16.42 23.80
CA GLN A 526 -16.75 -16.80 24.41
C GLN A 526 -15.58 -16.15 23.67
N LEU A 527 -15.64 -16.12 22.32
CA LEU A 527 -14.59 -15.54 21.47
C LEU A 527 -14.59 -14.01 21.50
N GLU A 528 -15.77 -13.40 21.41
CA GLU A 528 -15.95 -11.94 21.34
C GLU A 528 -17.01 -11.45 22.35
N PRO A 529 -16.68 -11.43 23.66
CA PRO A 529 -17.63 -11.02 24.72
C PRO A 529 -18.15 -9.59 24.58
N TRP A 530 -17.41 -8.72 23.88
CA TRP A 530 -17.66 -7.29 23.75
C TRP A 530 -18.41 -6.92 22.47
N ASN A 531 -18.57 -7.86 21.52
CA ASN A 531 -19.24 -7.62 20.26
C ASN A 531 -20.76 -7.72 20.45
N SER A 532 -21.52 -6.67 20.09
CA SER A 532 -22.99 -6.67 20.20
C SER A 532 -23.69 -7.52 19.15
N GLY A 533 -23.02 -7.86 18.04
CA GLY A 533 -23.60 -8.62 16.92
C GLY A 533 -24.19 -9.97 17.33
N PRO A 534 -23.43 -10.87 17.99
CA PRO A 534 -23.93 -12.17 18.45
C PRO A 534 -25.10 -12.05 19.43
N TYR A 535 -25.06 -11.07 20.34
CA TYR A 535 -26.16 -10.80 21.27
C TYR A 535 -27.43 -10.43 20.50
N VAL A 536 -27.35 -9.46 19.58
CA VAL A 536 -28.49 -9.00 18.80
C VAL A 536 -29.04 -10.14 17.93
N LEU A 537 -28.19 -10.93 17.28
CA LEU A 537 -28.63 -12.06 16.46
C LEU A 537 -29.34 -13.13 17.29
N LEU A 538 -28.81 -13.51 18.45
CA LEU A 538 -29.46 -14.50 19.32
C LEU A 538 -30.75 -13.94 19.94
N SER A 539 -30.76 -12.67 20.37
CA SER A 539 -31.97 -11.96 20.79
C SER A 539 -33.06 -12.04 19.72
N ASN A 540 -32.68 -11.81 18.46
CA ASN A 540 -33.61 -11.85 17.33
C ASN A 540 -34.16 -13.25 17.10
N VAL A 541 -33.30 -14.28 17.23
CA VAL A 541 -33.73 -15.69 17.15
C VAL A 541 -34.74 -16.00 18.26
N TYR A 542 -34.47 -15.62 19.52
CA TYR A 542 -35.40 -15.83 20.63
C TYR A 542 -36.72 -15.07 20.47
N ALA A 543 -36.67 -13.82 20.01
CA ALA A 543 -37.87 -13.03 19.73
C ALA A 543 -38.72 -13.71 18.64
N SER A 544 -38.10 -14.22 17.56
CA SER A 544 -38.81 -14.94 16.50
C SER A 544 -39.47 -16.24 16.98
N SER A 545 -38.92 -16.87 18.03
CA SER A 545 -39.47 -18.05 18.70
C SER A 545 -40.36 -17.72 19.91
N ARG A 546 -40.72 -16.45 20.12
CA ARG A 546 -41.56 -15.96 21.24
C ARG A 546 -41.01 -16.26 22.65
N ARG A 547 -39.69 -16.44 22.79
CA ARG A 547 -38.99 -16.67 24.07
C ARG A 547 -38.52 -15.35 24.70
N TRP A 548 -39.47 -14.48 25.07
CA TRP A 548 -39.18 -13.14 25.58
C TRP A 548 -38.38 -13.09 26.88
N GLU A 549 -38.53 -14.10 27.74
CA GLU A 549 -37.73 -14.20 28.98
C GLU A 549 -36.23 -14.31 28.69
N ASP A 550 -35.86 -15.05 27.64
CA ASP A 550 -34.45 -15.25 27.28
C ASP A 550 -33.89 -14.02 26.55
N VAL A 551 -34.72 -13.29 25.80
CA VAL A 551 -34.39 -11.95 25.27
C VAL A 551 -34.03 -11.01 26.42
N GLU A 552 -34.83 -10.99 27.48
CA GLU A 552 -34.61 -10.11 28.63
C GLU A 552 -33.34 -10.49 29.41
N LYS A 553 -33.09 -11.79 29.63
CA LYS A 553 -31.82 -12.27 30.22
C LYS A 553 -30.61 -11.84 29.39
N LEU A 554 -30.72 -11.93 28.07
CA LEU A 554 -29.64 -11.60 27.17
C LEU A 554 -29.38 -10.08 27.11
N ARG A 555 -30.42 -9.25 27.16
CA ARG A 555 -30.29 -7.80 27.33
C ARG A 555 -29.61 -7.43 28.65
N LYS A 556 -30.00 -8.07 29.77
CA LYS A 556 -29.30 -7.87 31.06
C LYS A 556 -27.83 -8.26 30.99
N SER A 557 -27.50 -9.36 30.32
CA SER A 557 -26.11 -9.77 30.10
C SER A 557 -25.33 -8.81 29.21
N MET A 558 -25.98 -8.14 28.26
CA MET A 558 -25.38 -7.15 27.39
C MET A 558 -25.09 -5.86 28.16
N SER A 559 -26.05 -5.40 28.98
CA SER A 559 -25.90 -4.25 29.86
C SER A 559 -24.83 -4.45 30.94
N SER A 560 -24.74 -5.63 31.57
CA SER A 560 -23.73 -5.90 32.60
C SER A 560 -22.29 -5.92 32.08
N ARG A 561 -22.12 -6.06 30.76
CA ARG A 561 -20.82 -6.03 30.07
C ARG A 561 -20.54 -4.70 29.36
N ASN A 562 -21.38 -3.68 29.56
CA ASN A 562 -21.30 -2.39 28.87
C ASN A 562 -21.29 -2.49 27.34
N VAL A 563 -21.94 -3.52 26.79
CA VAL A 563 -22.05 -3.72 25.34
C VAL A 563 -23.28 -2.97 24.84
N SER A 564 -23.15 -2.16 23.79
CA SER A 564 -24.25 -1.42 23.19
C SER A 564 -24.41 -1.75 21.70
N LYS A 565 -25.65 -1.67 21.20
CA LYS A 565 -25.96 -1.88 19.78
C LYS A 565 -25.58 -0.63 19.02
N ALA A 566 -24.77 -0.77 17.97
CA ALA A 566 -24.48 0.34 17.06
C ALA A 566 -25.77 0.77 16.32
N PRO A 567 -26.06 2.07 16.20
CA PRO A 567 -27.18 2.55 15.42
C PRO A 567 -26.98 2.21 13.94
N GLY A 568 -28.08 1.90 13.26
CA GLY A 568 -28.09 1.75 11.81
C GLY A 568 -28.03 3.13 11.16
N CYS A 569 -27.00 3.35 10.34
CA CYS A 569 -26.77 4.60 9.64
C CYS A 569 -26.70 4.32 8.14
N SER A 570 -27.35 5.17 7.35
CA SER A 570 -27.22 5.18 5.90
C SER A 570 -26.70 6.54 5.43
N TRP A 571 -25.90 6.59 4.38
CA TRP A 571 -25.39 7.85 3.83
C TRP A 571 -25.27 7.84 2.32
N THR A 572 -25.22 9.04 1.73
CA THR A 572 -25.05 9.27 0.29
C THR A 572 -24.25 10.54 0.03
N GLU A 573 -23.52 10.60 -1.09
CA GLU A 573 -22.79 11.79 -1.55
C GLU A 573 -23.64 12.55 -2.57
N VAL A 574 -23.94 13.81 -2.29
CA VAL A 574 -24.66 14.73 -3.18
C VAL A 574 -23.96 16.09 -3.12
N ASP A 575 -23.75 16.73 -4.27
CA ASP A 575 -23.10 18.05 -4.36
C ASP A 575 -21.75 18.16 -3.62
N LYS A 576 -21.00 17.05 -3.57
CA LYS A 576 -19.70 16.90 -2.86
C LYS A 576 -19.79 16.90 -1.33
N PHE A 577 -20.98 16.74 -0.76
CA PHE A 577 -21.20 16.57 0.67
C PHE A 577 -21.73 15.17 0.98
N VAL A 578 -21.31 14.61 2.11
CA VAL A 578 -21.83 13.33 2.61
C VAL A 578 -23.01 13.62 3.54
N HIS A 579 -24.20 13.13 3.16
CA HIS A 579 -25.43 13.27 3.91
C HIS A 579 -25.74 11.96 4.64
N MET A 580 -25.86 12.02 5.98
CA MET A 580 -26.05 10.86 6.84
C MET A 580 -27.45 10.83 7.47
N PHE A 581 -28.02 9.63 7.60
CA PHE A 581 -29.36 9.36 8.08
C PHE A 581 -29.32 8.26 9.16
N THR A 582 -30.03 8.46 10.28
CA THR A 582 -30.11 7.51 11.40
C THR A 582 -31.56 7.23 11.76
N GLY A 583 -31.86 5.99 12.16
CA GLY A 583 -33.19 5.64 12.67
C GLY A 583 -33.32 6.00 14.16
N GLY A 584 -34.26 6.87 14.51
CA GLY A 584 -34.63 7.12 15.92
C GLY A 584 -34.07 8.37 16.61
N ASP A 585 -33.80 9.48 15.89
CA ASP A 585 -33.91 10.89 16.35
C ASP A 585 -32.63 11.80 16.40
N VAL A 586 -32.91 13.12 16.23
CA VAL A 586 -32.26 14.40 16.64
C VAL A 586 -31.39 15.26 15.68
N LEU A 587 -30.52 14.76 14.81
CA LEU A 587 -29.92 15.64 13.79
C LEU A 587 -30.80 15.63 12.54
N ALA A 588 -31.92 16.38 12.62
CA ALA A 588 -32.76 16.63 11.46
C ALA A 588 -31.87 17.11 10.32
N HIS A 589 -31.73 16.27 9.30
CA HIS A 589 -31.14 16.68 8.04
C HIS A 589 -31.72 18.05 7.67
N PRO A 590 -30.95 19.04 7.19
CA PRO A 590 -31.46 20.39 6.95
C PRO A 590 -32.74 20.43 6.08
N GLU A 591 -32.92 19.40 5.25
CA GLU A 591 -34.08 19.20 4.38
C GLU A 591 -35.04 18.09 4.85
N HIS A 592 -35.11 17.82 6.16
CA HIS A 592 -35.88 16.70 6.71
C HIS A 592 -37.34 16.70 6.24
N GLU A 593 -38.05 17.84 6.31
CA GLU A 593 -39.45 17.94 5.90
C GLU A 593 -39.69 17.48 4.44
N ILE A 594 -38.80 17.87 3.53
CA ILE A 594 -38.90 17.53 2.10
C ILE A 594 -38.67 16.03 1.91
N ILE A 595 -37.73 15.43 2.65
CA ILE A 595 -37.43 14.00 2.60
C ILE A 595 -38.62 13.18 3.11
N ILE A 596 -39.24 13.60 4.22
CA ILE A 596 -40.43 12.92 4.77
C ILE A 596 -41.61 13.01 3.80
N GLY A 597 -41.86 14.18 3.19
CA GLY A 597 -42.90 14.31 2.17
C GLY A 597 -42.66 13.42 0.95
N MET A 598 -41.41 13.21 0.57
CA MET A 598 -41.06 12.26 -0.49
C MET A 598 -41.29 10.80 -0.06
N LEU A 599 -41.00 10.44 1.18
CA LEU A 599 -41.31 9.11 1.73
C LEU A 599 -42.82 8.85 1.76
N GLU A 600 -43.64 9.84 2.12
CA GLU A 600 -45.11 9.75 2.05
C GLU A 600 -45.59 9.42 0.64
N ARG A 601 -45.06 10.15 -0.35
CA ARG A 601 -45.37 9.92 -1.76
C ARG A 601 -44.96 8.52 -2.22
N LEU A 602 -43.73 8.09 -1.91
CA LEU A 602 -43.23 6.77 -2.30
C LEU A 602 -44.04 5.64 -1.67
N ASP A 603 -44.46 5.77 -0.41
CA ASP A 603 -45.28 4.77 0.25
C ASP A 603 -46.69 4.67 -0.33
N GLY A 604 -47.29 5.80 -0.77
CA GLY A 604 -48.53 5.77 -1.54
C GLY A 604 -48.40 4.92 -2.80
N LEU A 605 -47.35 5.17 -3.59
CA LEU A 605 -47.07 4.44 -4.84
C LEU A 605 -46.72 2.95 -4.57
N LEU A 606 -46.03 2.65 -3.48
CA LEU A 606 -45.75 1.28 -3.07
C LEU A 606 -47.03 0.52 -2.77
N LYS A 607 -47.97 1.12 -2.03
CA LYS A 607 -49.27 0.51 -1.71
C LYS A 607 -50.10 0.25 -2.98
N GLU A 608 -50.09 1.16 -3.95
CA GLU A 608 -50.73 0.96 -5.26
C GLU A 608 -50.13 -0.25 -6.03
N MET A 609 -48.85 -0.53 -5.82
CA MET A 609 -48.16 -1.70 -6.37
C MET A 609 -48.34 -2.99 -5.56
N GLY A 610 -49.17 -2.97 -4.52
CA GLY A 610 -49.46 -4.14 -3.68
C GLY A 610 -48.35 -4.48 -2.68
N TYR A 611 -47.48 -3.51 -2.36
CA TYR A 611 -46.48 -3.69 -1.31
C TYR A 611 -47.13 -3.69 0.08
N CYS A 612 -46.84 -4.73 0.86
CA CYS A 612 -47.23 -4.84 2.26
C CYS A 612 -45.98 -4.87 3.14
N PRO A 613 -45.85 -3.97 4.14
CA PRO A 613 -44.76 -4.00 5.10
C PRO A 613 -44.69 -5.33 5.85
N ASP A 614 -43.50 -5.91 5.95
CA ASP A 614 -43.28 -7.13 6.71
C ASP A 614 -42.83 -6.82 8.14
N GLY A 615 -43.81 -6.79 9.05
CA GLY A 615 -43.59 -6.54 10.48
C GLY A 615 -42.65 -7.55 11.16
N SER A 616 -42.36 -8.72 10.55
CA SER A 616 -41.41 -9.68 11.12
C SER A 616 -39.97 -9.15 11.22
N TYR A 617 -39.64 -8.09 10.48
CA TYR A 617 -38.34 -7.41 10.55
C TYR A 617 -38.23 -6.39 11.68
N VAL A 618 -39.34 -6.03 12.33
CA VAL A 618 -39.36 -5.21 13.55
C VAL A 618 -39.53 -6.14 14.75
N LEU A 619 -38.41 -6.40 15.43
CA LEU A 619 -38.32 -7.36 16.52
C LEU A 619 -38.63 -6.74 17.90
N HIS A 620 -39.29 -5.58 17.89
CA HIS A 620 -39.85 -4.94 19.07
C HIS A 620 -41.27 -5.47 19.32
N ASP A 621 -41.61 -5.66 20.59
CA ASP A 621 -42.95 -6.07 21.01
C ASP A 621 -43.89 -4.86 21.00
N VAL A 622 -44.25 -4.44 19.79
CA VAL A 622 -45.18 -3.35 19.48
C VAL A 622 -46.26 -3.86 18.53
N ASP A 623 -47.37 -3.14 18.41
CA ASP A 623 -48.43 -3.51 17.46
C ASP A 623 -47.96 -3.45 16.00
N GLU A 624 -48.66 -4.15 15.10
CA GLU A 624 -48.28 -4.24 13.69
C GLU A 624 -48.34 -2.88 12.96
N GLU A 625 -49.16 -1.94 13.44
CA GLU A 625 -49.22 -0.58 12.88
C GLU A 625 -47.96 0.21 13.20
N GLN A 626 -47.46 0.13 14.44
CA GLN A 626 -46.21 0.74 14.85
C GLN A 626 -45.01 0.07 14.17
N LYS A 627 -45.03 -1.25 13.95
CA LYS A 627 -43.99 -1.93 13.16
C LYS A 627 -43.95 -1.42 11.72
N ALA A 628 -45.11 -1.28 11.08
CA ALA A 628 -45.20 -0.73 9.73
C ALA A 628 -44.71 0.73 9.68
N HIS A 629 -45.02 1.51 10.72
CA HIS A 629 -44.54 2.88 10.88
C HIS A 629 -43.00 2.93 11.05
N ASP A 630 -42.40 2.07 11.86
CA ASP A 630 -40.95 2.09 12.09
C ASP A 630 -40.17 1.71 10.83
N LEU A 631 -40.62 0.71 10.08
CA LEU A 631 -40.02 0.27 8.81
C LEU A 631 -39.93 1.38 7.78
N ARG A 632 -40.93 2.26 7.76
CA ARG A 632 -41.03 3.39 6.84
C ARG A 632 -39.93 4.43 7.06
N TYR A 633 -39.49 4.62 8.29
CA TYR A 633 -38.48 5.63 8.65
C TYR A 633 -37.08 5.03 8.86
N HIS A 634 -36.85 3.82 8.37
CA HIS A 634 -35.51 3.26 8.30
C HIS A 634 -34.56 4.18 7.51
N SER A 635 -33.32 4.26 7.97
CA SER A 635 -32.28 5.13 7.40
C SER A 635 -32.08 4.93 5.90
N GLU A 636 -32.24 3.70 5.41
CA GLU A 636 -32.09 3.36 4.00
C GLU A 636 -33.15 4.04 3.14
N ARG A 637 -34.40 4.06 3.62
CA ARG A 637 -35.52 4.68 2.89
C ARG A 637 -35.34 6.18 2.84
N GLN A 638 -34.93 6.80 3.95
CA GLN A 638 -34.62 8.23 4.01
C GLN A 638 -33.51 8.60 3.01
N ALA A 639 -32.43 7.82 2.98
CA ALA A 639 -31.34 8.02 2.03
C ALA A 639 -31.80 7.84 0.56
N VAL A 640 -32.66 6.86 0.27
CA VAL A 640 -33.26 6.67 -1.07
C VAL A 640 -34.12 7.85 -1.46
N ALA A 641 -35.02 8.29 -0.58
CA ALA A 641 -35.89 9.43 -0.83
C ALA A 641 -35.08 10.71 -1.13
N PHE A 642 -34.05 10.99 -0.32
CA PHE A 642 -33.13 12.10 -0.57
C PHE A 642 -32.38 11.96 -1.91
N GLY A 643 -31.90 10.75 -2.21
CA GLY A 643 -31.24 10.45 -3.48
C GLY A 643 -32.14 10.70 -4.69
N ILE A 644 -33.43 10.33 -4.62
CA ILE A 644 -34.39 10.60 -5.70
C ILE A 644 -34.62 12.11 -5.89
N LEU A 645 -34.66 12.87 -4.80
CA LEU A 645 -34.86 14.32 -4.84
C LEU A 645 -33.68 15.08 -5.44
N LYS A 646 -32.45 14.63 -5.18
CA LYS A 646 -31.24 15.41 -5.49
C LYS A 646 -30.41 14.89 -6.65
N VAL A 647 -30.36 13.57 -6.84
CA VAL A 647 -29.52 12.99 -7.89
C VAL A 647 -30.22 13.20 -9.25
N PRO A 648 -29.54 13.81 -10.24
CA PRO A 648 -30.12 14.04 -11.57
C PRO A 648 -30.68 12.78 -12.22
N GLU A 649 -31.75 12.93 -13.01
CA GLU A 649 -32.32 11.83 -13.78
C GLU A 649 -31.27 11.18 -14.69
N GLY A 650 -31.34 9.85 -14.83
CA GLY A 650 -30.37 9.04 -15.57
C GLY A 650 -29.08 8.71 -14.80
N MET A 651 -28.79 9.35 -13.67
CA MET A 651 -27.69 8.94 -12.78
C MET A 651 -28.16 7.93 -11.72
N PRO A 652 -27.37 6.88 -11.45
CA PRO A 652 -27.68 5.91 -10.40
C PRO A 652 -27.49 6.53 -9.01
N ILE A 653 -28.46 6.27 -8.13
CA ILE A 653 -28.46 6.71 -6.73
C ILE A 653 -27.59 5.74 -5.93
N ARG A 654 -26.59 6.26 -5.20
CA ARG A 654 -25.67 5.43 -4.40
C ARG A 654 -25.90 5.64 -2.92
N ILE A 655 -26.12 4.54 -2.20
CA ILE A 655 -26.39 4.57 -0.77
C ILE A 655 -25.50 3.55 -0.09
N MET A 656 -24.98 3.94 1.06
CA MET A 656 -24.15 3.08 1.89
C MET A 656 -24.85 2.86 3.22
N LYS A 657 -24.72 1.66 3.79
CA LYS A 657 -25.25 1.29 5.10
C LYS A 657 -24.18 0.57 5.90
N ASN A 658 -24.00 0.97 7.16
CA ASN A 658 -23.04 0.34 8.06
C ASN A 658 -23.45 -1.07 8.53
N LEU A 659 -24.75 -1.37 8.51
CA LEU A 659 -25.33 -2.66 8.88
C LEU A 659 -25.91 -3.36 7.65
N ARG A 660 -26.30 -4.63 7.81
CA ARG A 660 -27.08 -5.33 6.79
C ARG A 660 -28.44 -4.65 6.58
N VAL A 661 -28.88 -4.53 5.33
CA VAL A 661 -30.22 -4.02 4.98
C VAL A 661 -31.29 -4.98 5.49
N CYS A 662 -32.44 -4.49 5.97
CA CYS A 662 -33.55 -5.37 6.37
C CYS A 662 -34.38 -5.83 5.15
N GLY A 663 -35.10 -6.95 5.27
CA GLY A 663 -35.68 -7.61 4.08
C GLY A 663 -36.86 -6.87 3.51
N ASP A 664 -37.57 -6.20 4.42
CA ASP A 664 -38.59 -5.24 4.10
C ASP A 664 -38.03 -4.05 3.28
N CYS A 665 -36.96 -3.39 3.74
CA CYS A 665 -36.33 -2.29 3.00
C CYS A 665 -35.77 -2.78 1.65
N HIS A 666 -35.18 -3.97 1.58
CA HIS A 666 -34.73 -4.55 0.32
C HIS A 666 -35.90 -4.70 -0.68
N SER A 667 -37.05 -5.20 -0.21
CA SER A 667 -38.24 -5.38 -1.04
C SER A 667 -38.88 -4.05 -1.46
N ALA A 668 -38.96 -3.09 -0.54
CA ALA A 668 -39.47 -1.75 -0.82
C ALA A 668 -38.59 -1.01 -1.84
N ILE A 669 -37.26 -1.01 -1.66
CA ILE A 669 -36.32 -0.31 -2.56
C ILE A 669 -36.34 -0.93 -3.96
N LYS A 670 -36.49 -2.25 -4.06
CA LYS A 670 -36.69 -2.95 -5.34
C LYS A 670 -37.91 -2.41 -6.10
N LEU A 671 -39.04 -2.21 -5.42
CA LEU A 671 -40.24 -1.63 -6.01
C LEU A 671 -40.10 -0.13 -6.28
N ILE A 672 -39.45 0.63 -5.40
CA ILE A 672 -39.13 2.05 -5.63
C ILE A 672 -38.31 2.22 -6.91
N ALA A 673 -37.30 1.38 -7.14
CA ALA A 673 -36.51 1.41 -8.37
C ALA A 673 -37.38 1.19 -9.63
N LYS A 674 -38.37 0.30 -9.55
CA LYS A 674 -39.35 0.08 -10.62
C LYS A 674 -40.27 1.28 -10.84
N ILE A 675 -40.82 1.83 -9.76
CA ILE A 675 -41.77 2.95 -9.78
C ILE A 675 -41.12 4.21 -10.35
N THR A 676 -39.89 4.48 -9.94
CA THR A 676 -39.17 5.70 -10.30
C THR A 676 -38.38 5.56 -11.61
N GLY A 677 -38.19 4.34 -12.12
CA GLY A 677 -37.29 4.06 -13.24
C GLY A 677 -35.81 4.38 -12.95
N ARG A 678 -35.44 4.50 -11.66
CA ARG A 678 -34.09 4.85 -11.23
C ARG A 678 -33.31 3.60 -10.84
N GLU A 679 -32.05 3.54 -11.24
CA GLU A 679 -31.09 2.57 -10.72
C GLU A 679 -30.64 3.01 -9.32
N ILE A 680 -30.80 2.13 -8.33
CA ILE A 680 -30.39 2.38 -6.94
C ILE A 680 -29.32 1.34 -6.58
N ILE A 681 -28.12 1.81 -6.26
CA ILE A 681 -26.99 1.00 -5.84
C ILE A 681 -26.84 1.17 -4.33
N LEU A 682 -27.19 0.14 -3.57
CA LEU A 682 -27.09 0.16 -2.12
C LEU A 682 -26.01 -0.83 -1.66
N ARG A 683 -24.96 -0.35 -1.00
CA ARG A 683 -23.96 -1.18 -0.33
C ARG A 683 -24.31 -1.33 1.14
N ASP A 684 -24.51 -2.57 1.59
CA ASP A 684 -24.62 -2.88 3.00
C ASP A 684 -23.25 -3.29 3.59
N ALA A 685 -23.22 -3.75 4.84
CA ALA A 685 -21.99 -4.17 5.50
C ALA A 685 -21.15 -5.19 4.68
N ASN A 686 -21.80 -6.04 3.88
CA ASN A 686 -21.17 -7.20 3.26
C ASN A 686 -21.20 -7.17 1.72
N ARG A 687 -22.18 -6.51 1.10
CA ARG A 687 -22.39 -6.57 -0.36
C ARG A 687 -23.14 -5.38 -0.94
N PHE A 688 -23.12 -5.30 -2.26
CA PHE A 688 -23.92 -4.38 -3.06
C PHE A 688 -25.21 -5.04 -3.54
N HIS A 689 -26.26 -4.23 -3.55
CA HIS A 689 -27.56 -4.52 -4.10
C HIS A 689 -27.81 -3.50 -5.21
N HIS A 690 -27.82 -3.96 -6.46
CA HIS A 690 -28.15 -3.11 -7.61
C HIS A 690 -29.62 -3.30 -7.94
N PHE A 691 -30.45 -2.34 -7.54
CA PHE A 691 -31.89 -2.35 -7.78
C PHE A 691 -32.19 -1.65 -9.10
N LYS A 692 -32.82 -2.38 -10.02
CA LYS A 692 -33.21 -1.87 -11.33
C LYS A 692 -34.44 -2.61 -11.84
N ASP A 693 -35.43 -1.87 -12.34
CA ASP A 693 -36.63 -2.41 -12.98
C ASP A 693 -37.39 -3.46 -12.14
N GLY A 694 -37.38 -3.31 -10.81
CA GLY A 694 -38.05 -4.26 -9.90
C GLY A 694 -37.26 -5.54 -9.62
N SER A 695 -35.98 -5.58 -10.00
CA SER A 695 -35.05 -6.68 -9.72
C SER A 695 -33.87 -6.18 -8.88
N CYS A 696 -33.17 -7.11 -8.23
CA CYS A 696 -31.93 -6.85 -7.51
C CYS A 696 -30.83 -7.79 -8.01
N SER A 697 -29.58 -7.32 -8.13
CA SER A 697 -28.44 -8.16 -8.55
C SER A 697 -28.22 -9.41 -7.70
N CYS A 698 -28.69 -9.43 -6.45
CA CYS A 698 -28.61 -10.61 -5.60
C CYS A 698 -29.66 -11.70 -5.90
N ARG A 699 -30.57 -11.48 -6.86
CA ARG A 699 -31.65 -12.43 -7.24
C ARG A 699 -32.53 -12.87 -6.05
N ASP A 700 -32.71 -11.98 -5.06
CA ASP A 700 -33.38 -12.26 -3.78
C ASP A 700 -32.73 -13.42 -2.95
N TYR A 701 -31.52 -13.85 -3.34
CA TYR A 701 -30.69 -14.79 -2.60
C TYR A 701 -29.86 -14.01 -1.58
N TRP A 702 -30.47 -13.72 -0.43
CA TRP A 702 -29.93 -12.75 0.52
C TRP A 702 -29.48 -13.30 1.86
#